data_AF-A0A4R0ZP17-F1
#
_entry.id   AF-A0A4R0ZP17-F1
#
_cell.length_a   1.000
_cell.length_b   1.000
_cell.length_c   1.000
_cell.angle_alpha   90.00
_cell.angle_beta   90.00
_cell.angle_gamma   90.00
#
_symmetry.space_group_name_H-M   'P 1'
#
loop_
_entity.id
_entity.type
_entity.pdbx_description
1 polymer ?
#
loop_
_entity_poly.entity_id
_entity_poly.type
_entity_poly.pdbx_seq_one_letter_code
_entity_poly.pdbx_strand_id
1 'polypeptide(L)'
;MYHAKKRWVYPETDAAAIEQLQTELNISEQLATLLTQRGHREPDAAKAFLQIEDELEFHDPNLFEQMPKVVERLKRAADEGEMVLIYGDYDVDGVSASAVMWHALTEIGVMAECYIPNRFTEGYGPNKEAFSWAASEGFTLVITVDCGISGIEEAALLKELNVDLIITDHHEPKATLPDAFAIIHPHIDPSYPYDKLAGAGVALKVAHAVLGRMPDELLDLAVLGTIADLVPLDGENRLLAKLGLKALDESKRPGILALREVCALTDSTLNEESVGFAFGPRINAAGRLDSAMPALQMLLAESVEEALVLANQLDKQNKERQDIVKTIAKEATELVEASMTDDRVLVVASERWNPGVVGIVASRLVEAYYRPVILLCHDPKTGKAKGSGRSIDGFDLFKELSKNEDILPHFGGHPAAAGMTLMSENVAELRRRLNEQAESIPDETFVARVNVDLKLDVSDVSLDLIAEIGKLAPFGMGNPSPRVVVADAKLRDIRQIGRDNTHLKVQLAGDKRELDGIGFGFGHVVSEISKMALVSVMGSLQVNEWNGMRKPQLMIQDIRVDGFQVFDYRGKKNSIDELRQLPSDATSYVSFRGESNEFSLHDFKTPVKRFVVLLDLPDDETALSDLLNEDVERVYCAFGQAGNSFFEKLPSREDFRTYYVHMATCERKHLRENLIRLSIERKWTKNTIQFMHQVFSELEFLVTMEDGLPGVNPEAPKRDLTEAPCYKRRVGREQLEERFVYASLAELKERLQSLRSNKMQEAYT
;
A
#
# COMPACT_ATOMS: atom_id res chain seq x y z
N MET A 1 18.58 -5.52 -8.44
CA MET A 1 17.20 -5.06 -8.65
C MET A 1 16.41 -5.12 -7.35
N TYR A 2 15.30 -4.40 -7.30
CA TYR A 2 14.23 -4.52 -6.31
C TYR A 2 12.92 -4.44 -7.10
N HIS A 3 12.16 -5.53 -7.11
CA HIS A 3 11.01 -5.66 -8.00
C HIS A 3 9.78 -4.99 -7.39
N ALA A 4 8.97 -4.34 -8.24
CA ALA A 4 7.68 -3.80 -7.85
C ALA A 4 6.77 -4.92 -7.34
N LYS A 5 5.95 -4.64 -6.31
CA LYS A 5 4.92 -5.60 -5.87
C LYS A 5 3.73 -5.64 -6.81
N LYS A 6 3.52 -4.56 -7.58
CA LYS A 6 2.42 -4.42 -8.53
C LYS A 6 2.95 -4.31 -9.95
N ARG A 7 2.20 -4.80 -10.92
CA ARG A 7 2.46 -4.57 -12.34
C ARG A 7 1.96 -3.19 -12.73
N TRP A 8 2.89 -2.29 -13.04
CA TRP A 8 2.58 -0.92 -13.46
C TRP A 8 2.21 -0.92 -14.94
N VAL A 9 1.01 -0.42 -15.24
CA VAL A 9 0.45 -0.36 -16.60
C VAL A 9 0.34 1.11 -17.01
N TYR A 10 0.92 1.46 -18.15
CA TYR A 10 0.86 2.82 -18.69
C TYR A 10 -0.20 2.84 -19.79
N PRO A 11 -1.32 3.57 -19.61
CA PRO A 11 -2.36 3.65 -20.63
C PRO A 11 -1.88 4.43 -21.86
N GLU A 12 -2.48 4.16 -23.02
CA GLU A 12 -2.25 4.95 -24.23
C GLU A 12 -2.81 6.37 -24.07
N THR A 13 -2.10 7.35 -24.62
CA THR A 13 -2.48 8.77 -24.57
C THR A 13 -3.02 9.26 -25.90
N ASP A 14 -3.97 10.19 -25.86
CA ASP A 14 -4.52 10.87 -27.03
C ASP A 14 -3.89 12.26 -27.16
N ALA A 15 -2.76 12.33 -27.87
CA ALA A 15 -1.98 13.56 -27.98
C ALA A 15 -2.78 14.73 -28.59
N ALA A 16 -3.70 14.45 -29.52
CA ALA A 16 -4.51 15.48 -30.16
C ALA A 16 -5.52 16.09 -29.18
N ALA A 17 -6.23 15.24 -28.43
CA ALA A 17 -7.15 15.72 -27.39
C ALA A 17 -6.40 16.47 -26.28
N ILE A 18 -5.21 16.01 -25.87
CA ILE A 18 -4.38 16.68 -24.87
C ILE A 18 -4.01 18.10 -25.34
N GLU A 19 -3.47 18.24 -26.56
CA GLU A 19 -3.07 19.56 -27.11
C GLU A 19 -4.27 20.52 -27.23
N GLN A 20 -5.44 20.00 -27.62
CA GLN A 20 -6.66 20.79 -27.70
C GLN A 20 -7.08 21.31 -26.33
N LEU A 21 -7.17 20.44 -25.32
CA LEU A 21 -7.56 20.83 -23.96
C LEU A 21 -6.56 21.83 -23.35
N GLN A 22 -5.25 21.64 -23.56
CA GLN A 22 -4.24 22.59 -23.10
C GLN A 22 -4.47 23.99 -23.68
N THR A 23 -4.73 24.07 -24.98
CA THR A 23 -4.87 25.34 -25.69
C THR A 23 -6.16 26.04 -25.32
N GLU A 24 -7.29 25.32 -25.31
CA GLU A 24 -8.61 25.91 -25.12
C GLU A 24 -8.93 26.21 -23.65
N LEU A 25 -8.46 25.38 -22.72
CA LEU A 25 -8.70 25.55 -21.28
C LEU A 25 -7.54 26.21 -20.53
N ASN A 26 -6.40 26.44 -21.19
CA ASN A 26 -5.18 27.00 -20.58
C ASN A 26 -4.74 26.22 -19.32
N ILE A 27 -4.63 24.91 -19.45
CA ILE A 27 -4.23 23.96 -18.39
C ILE A 27 -2.91 23.26 -18.73
N SER A 28 -2.23 22.68 -17.73
CA SER A 28 -1.02 21.91 -17.98
C SER A 28 -1.27 20.64 -18.80
N GLU A 29 -0.21 20.14 -19.43
CA GLU A 29 -0.21 18.85 -20.14
C GLU A 29 -0.64 17.71 -19.23
N GLN A 30 -0.19 17.74 -17.97
CA GLN A 30 -0.50 16.74 -16.96
C GLN A 30 -2.00 16.73 -16.64
N LEU A 31 -2.62 17.91 -16.44
CA LEU A 31 -4.06 17.99 -16.17
C LEU A 31 -4.88 17.56 -17.39
N ALA A 32 -4.49 17.98 -18.60
CA ALA A 32 -5.13 17.55 -19.85
C ALA A 32 -5.02 16.03 -20.06
N THR A 33 -3.86 15.43 -19.74
CA THR A 33 -3.65 13.98 -19.77
C THR A 33 -4.61 13.26 -18.81
N LEU A 34 -4.74 13.75 -17.58
CA LEU A 34 -5.66 13.17 -16.59
C LEU A 34 -7.13 13.27 -17.03
N LEU A 35 -7.54 14.39 -17.64
CA LEU A 35 -8.91 14.57 -18.14
C LEU A 35 -9.22 13.60 -19.29
N THR A 36 -8.32 13.48 -20.26
CA THR A 36 -8.49 12.55 -21.40
C THR A 36 -8.53 11.09 -20.96
N GLN A 37 -7.68 10.69 -20.02
CA GLN A 37 -7.69 9.34 -19.41
C GLN A 37 -9.00 9.01 -18.70
N ARG A 38 -9.71 10.03 -18.20
CA ARG A 38 -11.04 9.89 -17.56
C ARG A 38 -12.21 10.00 -18.52
N GLY A 39 -11.94 10.13 -19.83
CA GLY A 39 -12.95 10.21 -20.88
C GLY A 39 -13.40 11.62 -21.23
N HIS A 40 -12.88 12.66 -20.58
CA HIS A 40 -13.18 14.06 -20.90
C HIS A 40 -12.23 14.58 -21.98
N ARG A 41 -12.48 14.19 -23.24
CA ARG A 41 -11.63 14.52 -24.38
C ARG A 41 -11.98 15.84 -25.06
N GLU A 42 -13.20 16.31 -24.87
CA GLU A 42 -13.69 17.57 -25.47
C GLU A 42 -13.60 18.74 -24.45
N PRO A 43 -13.25 19.96 -24.88
CA PRO A 43 -13.12 21.13 -23.99
C PRO A 43 -14.36 21.40 -23.13
N ASP A 44 -15.56 21.36 -23.72
CA ASP A 44 -16.81 21.61 -22.98
C ASP A 44 -17.06 20.54 -21.91
N ALA A 45 -16.83 19.26 -22.24
CA ALA A 45 -17.00 18.16 -21.29
C ALA A 45 -15.97 18.21 -20.15
N ALA A 46 -14.72 18.58 -20.47
CA ALA A 46 -13.66 18.76 -19.49
C ALA A 46 -13.94 19.96 -18.56
N LYS A 47 -14.42 21.08 -19.12
CA LYS A 47 -14.84 22.25 -18.34
C LYS A 47 -16.00 21.91 -17.42
N ALA A 48 -17.04 21.26 -17.93
CA ALA A 48 -18.19 20.80 -17.13
C ALA A 48 -17.78 19.88 -15.97
N PHE A 49 -16.77 19.02 -16.18
CA PHE A 49 -16.27 18.16 -15.11
C PHE A 49 -15.49 18.92 -14.02
N LEU A 50 -14.67 19.90 -14.43
CA LEU A 50 -13.85 20.72 -13.53
C LEU A 50 -14.67 21.75 -12.74
N GLN A 51 -15.76 22.23 -13.32
CA GLN A 51 -16.63 23.30 -12.81
C GLN A 51 -18.07 22.82 -12.69
N ILE A 52 -18.26 21.61 -12.12
CA ILE A 52 -19.58 20.96 -12.06
C ILE A 52 -20.63 21.82 -11.37
N GLU A 53 -20.22 22.62 -10.37
CA GLU A 53 -21.05 23.54 -9.63
C GLU A 53 -21.61 24.72 -10.46
N ASP A 54 -20.97 25.04 -11.59
CA ASP A 54 -21.41 26.09 -12.51
C ASP A 54 -22.23 25.52 -13.69
N GLU A 55 -22.17 24.20 -13.91
CA GLU A 55 -22.62 23.55 -15.15
C GLU A 55 -23.76 22.54 -14.90
N LEU A 56 -23.98 22.11 -13.65
CA LEU A 56 -25.08 21.22 -13.26
C LEU A 56 -25.84 21.79 -12.05
N GLU A 57 -27.16 21.81 -12.15
CA GLU A 57 -28.07 22.00 -11.02
C GLU A 57 -28.62 20.65 -10.57
N PHE A 58 -28.99 20.54 -9.30
CA PHE A 58 -29.71 19.36 -8.81
C PHE A 58 -31.00 19.17 -9.61
N HIS A 59 -31.19 17.97 -10.15
CA HIS A 59 -32.40 17.58 -10.86
C HIS A 59 -33.64 17.77 -9.99
N ASP A 60 -34.75 18.13 -10.64
CA ASP A 60 -36.05 18.27 -10.00
C ASP A 60 -36.46 16.93 -9.36
N PRO A 61 -36.70 16.89 -8.03
CA PRO A 61 -37.06 15.65 -7.36
C PRO A 61 -38.43 15.11 -7.81
N ASN A 62 -39.30 15.92 -8.42
CA ASN A 62 -40.58 15.47 -8.99
C ASN A 62 -40.42 14.65 -10.29
N LEU A 63 -39.19 14.50 -10.80
CA LEU A 63 -38.89 13.56 -11.88
C LEU A 63 -38.96 12.10 -11.41
N PHE A 64 -38.87 11.83 -10.11
CA PHE A 64 -39.31 10.57 -9.54
C PHE A 64 -40.84 10.48 -9.61
N GLU A 65 -41.38 9.48 -10.31
CA GLU A 65 -42.81 9.37 -10.61
C GLU A 65 -43.68 9.35 -9.35
N GLN A 66 -43.18 8.74 -8.27
CA GLN A 66 -43.91 8.61 -7.01
C GLN A 66 -43.64 9.75 -6.02
N MET A 67 -42.74 10.70 -6.33
CA MET A 67 -42.40 11.78 -5.40
C MET A 67 -43.59 12.67 -5.02
N PRO A 68 -44.47 13.09 -5.95
CA PRO A 68 -45.66 13.88 -5.57
C PRO A 68 -46.56 13.17 -4.57
N LYS A 69 -46.71 11.84 -4.70
CA LYS A 69 -47.49 10.99 -3.78
C LYS A 69 -46.85 10.92 -2.39
N VAL A 70 -45.51 10.85 -2.32
CA VAL A 70 -44.75 10.90 -1.06
C VAL A 70 -44.93 12.24 -0.36
N VAL A 71 -44.79 13.35 -1.10
CA VAL A 71 -44.95 14.72 -0.55
C VAL A 71 -46.36 14.92 0.02
N GLU A 72 -47.41 14.50 -0.71
CA GLU A 72 -48.79 14.59 -0.23
C GLU A 72 -48.99 13.79 1.06
N ARG A 73 -48.45 12.57 1.13
CA ARG A 73 -48.59 11.69 2.29
C ARG A 73 -47.91 12.24 3.54
N LEU A 74 -46.72 12.82 3.38
CA LEU A 74 -45.96 13.42 4.49
C LEU A 74 -46.61 14.73 4.98
N LYS A 75 -47.12 15.56 4.06
CA LYS A 75 -47.89 16.76 4.44
C LYS A 75 -49.17 16.40 5.19
N ARG A 76 -49.89 15.35 4.76
CA ARG A 76 -51.04 14.83 5.51
C ARG A 76 -50.64 14.38 6.92
N ALA A 77 -49.52 13.68 7.06
CA ALA A 77 -49.03 13.26 8.37
C ALA A 77 -48.76 14.46 9.29
N ALA A 78 -48.18 15.55 8.77
CA ALA A 78 -48.00 16.79 9.51
C ALA A 78 -49.34 17.44 9.90
N ASP A 79 -50.27 17.57 8.95
CA ASP A 79 -51.57 18.22 9.16
C ASP A 79 -52.46 17.47 10.18
N GLU A 80 -52.39 16.14 10.16
CA GLU A 80 -53.18 15.25 11.03
C GLU A 80 -52.48 14.93 12.37
N GLY A 81 -51.23 15.34 12.54
CA GLY A 81 -50.43 15.04 13.75
C GLY A 81 -50.11 13.54 13.90
N GLU A 82 -49.92 12.86 12.76
CA GLU A 82 -49.53 11.45 12.72
C GLU A 82 -48.09 11.25 13.19
N MET A 83 -47.82 10.13 13.88
CA MET A 83 -46.46 9.72 14.22
C MET A 83 -45.82 8.96 13.05
N VAL A 84 -44.63 9.42 12.65
CA VAL A 84 -43.87 8.85 11.53
C VAL A 84 -42.57 8.24 12.04
N LEU A 85 -42.30 6.99 11.67
CA LEU A 85 -41.03 6.33 11.98
C LEU A 85 -40.07 6.45 10.79
N ILE A 86 -38.93 7.08 11.00
CA ILE A 86 -37.80 7.04 10.07
C ILE A 86 -36.96 5.82 10.41
N TYR A 87 -36.94 4.83 9.53
CA TYR A 87 -36.19 3.58 9.73
C TYR A 87 -34.94 3.60 8.84
N GLY A 88 -33.76 3.78 9.42
CA GLY A 88 -32.49 3.85 8.69
C GLY A 88 -31.68 2.55 8.70
N ASP A 89 -30.47 2.62 8.13
CA ASP A 89 -29.43 1.58 8.30
C ASP A 89 -28.32 2.01 9.29
N TYR A 90 -27.52 1.05 9.73
CA TYR A 90 -26.52 1.21 10.79
C TYR A 90 -25.16 1.76 10.32
N ASP A 91 -24.96 1.98 9.03
CA ASP A 91 -23.73 2.56 8.51
C ASP A 91 -23.83 4.08 8.31
N VAL A 92 -22.80 4.70 7.73
CA VAL A 92 -22.75 6.17 7.59
C VAL A 92 -23.86 6.68 6.66
N ASP A 93 -24.20 5.92 5.61
CA ASP A 93 -25.20 6.37 4.65
C ASP A 93 -26.58 6.37 5.31
N GLY A 94 -26.99 5.24 5.89
CA GLY A 94 -28.25 5.14 6.64
C GLY A 94 -28.36 6.10 7.82
N VAL A 95 -27.29 6.30 8.61
CA VAL A 95 -27.29 7.25 9.72
C VAL A 95 -27.41 8.69 9.23
N SER A 96 -26.68 9.07 8.18
CA SER A 96 -26.74 10.43 7.63
C SER A 96 -28.06 10.70 6.89
N ALA A 97 -28.58 9.72 6.15
CA ALA A 97 -29.89 9.76 5.49
C ALA A 97 -31.02 9.94 6.51
N SER A 98 -30.94 9.24 7.64
CA SER A 98 -31.88 9.40 8.75
C SER A 98 -31.85 10.82 9.32
N ALA A 99 -30.67 11.40 9.49
CA ALA A 99 -30.52 12.77 9.97
C ALA A 99 -31.08 13.80 8.96
N VAL A 100 -30.82 13.62 7.67
CA VAL A 100 -31.37 14.45 6.58
C VAL A 100 -32.90 14.39 6.60
N MET A 101 -33.47 13.18 6.64
CA MET A 101 -34.91 12.98 6.66
C MET A 101 -35.53 13.59 7.92
N TRP A 102 -34.93 13.37 9.10
CA TRP A 102 -35.43 13.90 10.36
C TRP A 102 -35.51 15.42 10.36
N HIS A 103 -34.47 16.11 9.87
CA HIS A 103 -34.49 17.58 9.77
C HIS A 103 -35.59 18.07 8.82
N ALA A 104 -35.74 17.45 7.64
CA ALA A 104 -36.74 17.85 6.66
C ALA A 104 -38.18 17.64 7.16
N LEU A 105 -38.45 16.48 7.78
CA LEU A 105 -39.76 16.16 8.34
C LEU A 105 -40.11 17.05 9.53
N THR A 106 -39.14 17.32 10.41
CA THR A 106 -39.34 18.22 11.55
C THR A 106 -39.64 19.65 11.08
N GLU A 107 -38.98 20.13 10.03
CA GLU A 107 -39.21 21.48 9.48
C GLU A 107 -40.64 21.67 8.94
N ILE A 108 -41.24 20.63 8.35
CA ILE A 108 -42.65 20.67 7.91
C ILE A 108 -43.66 20.31 9.00
N GLY A 109 -43.21 20.07 10.24
CA GLY A 109 -44.07 19.83 11.39
C GLY A 109 -44.53 18.37 11.58
N VAL A 110 -43.87 17.40 10.94
CA VAL A 110 -44.13 15.97 11.19
C VAL A 110 -43.58 15.55 12.55
N MET A 111 -44.34 14.75 13.29
CA MET A 111 -43.87 14.09 14.51
C MET A 111 -43.05 12.85 14.15
N ALA A 112 -41.75 13.04 13.92
CA ALA A 112 -40.85 11.98 13.46
C ALA A 112 -39.97 11.43 14.60
N GLU A 113 -39.89 10.11 14.69
CA GLU A 113 -38.88 9.40 15.48
C GLU A 113 -37.95 8.61 14.56
N CYS A 114 -36.69 8.44 14.97
CA CYS A 114 -35.73 7.65 14.21
C CYS A 114 -35.49 6.28 14.86
N TYR A 115 -35.30 5.28 14.02
CA TYR A 115 -34.93 3.94 14.41
C TYR A 115 -33.77 3.45 13.54
N ILE A 116 -32.73 2.93 14.19
CA ILE A 116 -31.57 2.33 13.53
C ILE A 116 -31.44 0.88 14.03
N PRO A 117 -31.53 -0.13 13.14
CA PRO A 117 -31.51 -1.53 13.55
C PRO A 117 -30.15 -1.95 14.11
N ASN A 118 -30.16 -2.94 15.00
CA ASN A 118 -28.94 -3.53 15.52
C ASN A 118 -28.49 -4.71 14.64
N ARG A 119 -27.33 -4.54 13.99
CA ARG A 119 -26.74 -5.51 13.06
C ARG A 119 -26.57 -6.93 13.65
N PHE A 120 -26.38 -7.05 14.95
CA PHE A 120 -26.10 -8.32 15.62
C PHE A 120 -27.36 -9.09 16.01
N THR A 121 -28.40 -8.37 16.45
CA THR A 121 -29.64 -8.98 16.94
C THR A 121 -30.71 -9.06 15.86
N GLU A 122 -30.74 -8.09 14.95
CA GLU A 122 -31.82 -7.92 13.96
C GLU A 122 -31.31 -8.15 12.53
N GLY A 123 -30.03 -7.91 12.29
CA GLY A 123 -29.43 -8.06 10.96
C GLY A 123 -29.48 -6.77 10.14
N TYR A 124 -29.61 -6.90 8.83
CA TYR A 124 -29.65 -5.78 7.89
C TYR A 124 -31.03 -5.68 7.24
N GLY A 125 -31.47 -4.45 7.01
CA GLY A 125 -32.72 -4.12 6.32
C GLY A 125 -33.96 -4.10 7.24
N PRO A 126 -35.15 -4.08 6.63
CA PRO A 126 -36.42 -4.13 7.34
C PRO A 126 -36.51 -5.34 8.28
N ASN A 127 -37.10 -5.13 9.46
CA ASN A 127 -37.27 -6.16 10.47
C ASN A 127 -38.74 -6.24 10.93
N LYS A 128 -39.30 -7.46 10.95
CA LYS A 128 -40.72 -7.69 11.29
C LYS A 128 -41.03 -7.34 12.73
N GLU A 129 -40.14 -7.64 13.66
CA GLU A 129 -40.31 -7.32 15.08
C GLU A 129 -40.31 -5.81 15.31
N ALA A 130 -39.39 -5.07 14.67
CA ALA A 130 -39.34 -3.61 14.72
C ALA A 130 -40.58 -2.96 14.10
N PHE A 131 -41.08 -3.47 12.97
CA PHE A 131 -42.30 -2.97 12.34
C PHE A 131 -43.57 -3.31 13.14
N SER A 132 -43.62 -4.49 13.77
CA SER A 132 -44.70 -4.85 14.68
C SER A 132 -44.69 -3.94 15.92
N TRP A 133 -43.51 -3.63 16.44
CA TRP A 133 -43.34 -2.66 17.52
C TRP A 133 -43.83 -1.27 17.11
N ALA A 134 -43.41 -0.79 15.93
CA ALA A 134 -43.83 0.52 15.41
C ALA A 134 -45.37 0.63 15.32
N ALA A 135 -46.03 -0.38 14.75
CA ALA A 135 -47.49 -0.40 14.72
C ALA A 135 -48.12 -0.39 16.13
N SER A 136 -47.50 -1.09 17.10
CA SER A 136 -48.00 -1.17 18.47
C SER A 136 -47.82 0.13 19.27
N GLU A 137 -46.80 0.93 18.95
CA GLU A 137 -46.57 2.26 19.54
C GLU A 137 -47.43 3.34 18.88
N GLY A 138 -48.17 3.02 17.82
CA GLY A 138 -49.10 3.94 17.17
C GLY A 138 -48.51 4.73 16.00
N PHE A 139 -47.37 4.32 15.45
CA PHE A 139 -46.89 4.85 14.17
C PHE A 139 -47.85 4.46 13.04
N THR A 140 -48.26 5.44 12.24
CA THR A 140 -49.20 5.25 11.11
C THR A 140 -48.49 5.30 9.76
N LEU A 141 -47.22 5.70 9.75
CA LEU A 141 -46.35 5.75 8.59
C LEU A 141 -44.92 5.35 8.99
N VAL A 142 -44.32 4.46 8.21
CA VAL A 142 -42.88 4.17 8.24
C VAL A 142 -42.28 4.71 6.95
N ILE A 143 -41.18 5.45 7.06
CA ILE A 143 -40.32 5.82 5.94
C ILE A 143 -38.96 5.18 6.13
N THR A 144 -38.57 4.27 5.24
CA THR A 144 -37.23 3.69 5.27
C THR A 144 -36.25 4.59 4.51
N VAL A 145 -35.04 4.74 5.04
CA VAL A 145 -33.94 5.45 4.39
C VAL A 145 -32.75 4.50 4.28
N ASP A 146 -32.14 4.46 3.09
CA ASP A 146 -30.99 3.60 2.79
C ASP A 146 -31.24 2.08 2.99
N CYS A 147 -32.52 1.69 3.00
CA CYS A 147 -32.95 0.31 3.06
C CYS A 147 -34.42 0.19 2.66
N GLY A 148 -34.91 -1.04 2.53
CA GLY A 148 -36.33 -1.31 2.30
C GLY A 148 -36.62 -2.08 1.03
N ILE A 149 -35.84 -1.89 -0.05
CA ILE A 149 -36.16 -2.44 -1.37
C ILE A 149 -36.21 -3.97 -1.41
N SER A 150 -35.56 -4.62 -0.46
CA SER A 150 -35.50 -6.07 -0.35
C SER A 150 -36.52 -6.69 0.62
N GLY A 151 -37.27 -5.86 1.38
CA GLY A 151 -38.16 -6.25 2.48
C GLY A 151 -39.60 -6.55 2.04
N ILE A 152 -39.79 -7.61 1.25
CA ILE A 152 -41.09 -7.98 0.67
C ILE A 152 -42.09 -8.39 1.77
N GLU A 153 -41.65 -9.25 2.69
CA GLU A 153 -42.52 -9.79 3.75
C GLU A 153 -42.81 -8.74 4.82
N GLU A 154 -41.85 -7.86 5.08
CA GLU A 154 -41.95 -6.76 6.03
C GLU A 154 -42.91 -5.67 5.53
N ALA A 155 -42.90 -5.35 4.23
CA ALA A 155 -43.87 -4.45 3.62
C ALA A 155 -45.30 -5.02 3.69
N ALA A 156 -45.46 -6.33 3.41
CA ALA A 156 -46.75 -6.99 3.53
C ALA A 156 -47.30 -6.95 4.97
N LEU A 157 -46.44 -7.14 5.98
CA LEU A 157 -46.80 -7.04 7.38
C LEU A 157 -47.30 -5.63 7.75
N LEU A 158 -46.60 -4.56 7.37
CA LEU A 158 -47.05 -3.19 7.66
C LEU A 158 -48.42 -2.91 7.03
N LYS A 159 -48.64 -3.40 5.80
CA LYS A 159 -49.94 -3.28 5.12
C LYS A 159 -51.06 -4.01 5.88
N GLU A 160 -50.80 -5.20 6.41
CA GLU A 160 -51.75 -5.93 7.28
C GLU A 160 -52.06 -5.17 8.58
N LEU A 161 -51.07 -4.43 9.10
CA LEU A 161 -51.18 -3.60 10.29
C LEU A 161 -51.77 -2.21 10.03
N ASN A 162 -52.16 -1.88 8.78
CA ASN A 162 -52.63 -0.57 8.33
C ASN A 162 -51.64 0.58 8.60
N VAL A 163 -50.34 0.28 8.48
CA VAL A 163 -49.26 1.26 8.53
C VAL A 163 -48.75 1.48 7.10
N ASP A 164 -48.77 2.73 6.63
CA ASP A 164 -48.22 3.03 5.31
C ASP A 164 -46.69 2.86 5.34
N LEU A 165 -46.12 2.38 4.23
CA LEU A 165 -44.67 2.26 4.06
C LEU A 165 -44.20 3.10 2.86
N ILE A 166 -43.29 4.04 3.09
CA ILE A 166 -42.55 4.73 2.02
C ILE A 166 -41.12 4.20 2.04
N ILE A 167 -40.65 3.70 0.90
CA ILE A 167 -39.28 3.20 0.75
C ILE A 167 -38.45 4.27 0.05
N THR A 168 -37.35 4.70 0.68
CA THR A 168 -36.32 5.51 0.04
C THR A 168 -35.00 4.76 0.11
N ASP A 169 -34.53 4.28 -1.03
CA ASP A 169 -33.44 3.29 -1.10
C ASP A 169 -32.70 3.41 -2.43
N HIS A 170 -31.51 2.84 -2.51
CA HIS A 170 -30.67 2.82 -3.70
C HIS A 170 -30.03 1.44 -3.99
N HIS A 171 -30.20 0.47 -3.08
CA HIS A 171 -29.63 -0.86 -3.22
C HIS A 171 -30.16 -1.65 -4.43
N GLU A 172 -29.45 -2.69 -4.85
CA GLU A 172 -29.88 -3.52 -5.98
C GLU A 172 -31.28 -4.15 -5.72
N PRO A 173 -32.28 -3.87 -6.58
CA PRO A 173 -33.63 -4.37 -6.37
C PRO A 173 -33.74 -5.87 -6.66
N LYS A 174 -34.62 -6.56 -5.91
CA LYS A 174 -35.01 -7.94 -6.23
C LYS A 174 -35.95 -7.96 -7.43
N ALA A 175 -36.11 -9.14 -8.06
CA ALA A 175 -37.07 -9.34 -9.16
C ALA A 175 -38.52 -9.03 -8.79
N THR A 176 -38.86 -9.08 -7.50
CA THR A 176 -40.16 -8.69 -6.96
C THR A 176 -39.94 -7.54 -5.98
N LEU A 177 -40.67 -6.45 -6.19
CA LEU A 177 -40.60 -5.26 -5.34
C LEU A 177 -41.57 -5.37 -4.15
N PRO A 178 -41.28 -4.73 -3.01
CA PRO A 178 -42.18 -4.68 -1.87
C PRO A 178 -43.48 -3.93 -2.18
N ASP A 179 -44.59 -4.38 -1.60
CA ASP A 179 -45.91 -3.73 -1.73
C ASP A 179 -46.01 -2.54 -0.75
N ALA A 180 -45.28 -1.47 -1.07
CA ALA A 180 -45.21 -0.24 -0.29
C ALA A 180 -46.24 0.81 -0.77
N PHE A 181 -46.57 1.79 0.09
CA PHE A 181 -47.37 2.95 -0.30
C PHE A 181 -46.66 3.73 -1.42
N ALA A 182 -45.36 3.95 -1.30
CA ALA A 182 -44.55 4.51 -2.38
C ALA A 182 -43.09 4.03 -2.31
N ILE A 183 -42.40 4.04 -3.45
CA ILE A 183 -40.97 3.74 -3.56
C ILE A 183 -40.28 4.87 -4.33
N ILE A 184 -39.28 5.49 -3.70
CA ILE A 184 -38.35 6.44 -4.32
C ILE A 184 -37.01 5.74 -4.43
N HIS A 185 -36.62 5.39 -5.66
CA HIS A 185 -35.44 4.59 -5.87
C HIS A 185 -34.85 4.83 -7.28
N PRO A 186 -33.58 5.25 -7.38
CA PRO A 186 -32.98 5.72 -8.63
C PRO A 186 -32.83 4.61 -9.69
N HIS A 187 -32.52 3.36 -9.31
CA HIS A 187 -32.39 2.25 -10.28
C HIS A 187 -33.70 1.74 -10.91
N ILE A 188 -34.87 1.95 -10.29
CA ILE A 188 -36.14 1.39 -10.79
C ILE A 188 -37.04 2.44 -11.43
N ASP A 189 -36.72 3.72 -11.27
CA ASP A 189 -37.49 4.84 -11.80
C ASP A 189 -36.77 5.44 -13.01
N PRO A 190 -37.14 5.06 -14.25
CA PRO A 190 -36.48 5.53 -15.45
C PRO A 190 -36.76 7.02 -15.76
N SER A 191 -37.73 7.64 -15.07
CA SER A 191 -38.06 9.05 -15.26
C SER A 191 -37.06 9.97 -14.56
N TYR A 192 -36.36 9.46 -13.53
CA TYR A 192 -35.29 10.20 -12.87
C TYR A 192 -33.96 10.06 -13.62
N PRO A 193 -33.28 11.17 -13.98
CA PRO A 193 -32.17 11.15 -14.93
C PRO A 193 -30.82 10.65 -14.37
N TYR A 194 -30.70 10.43 -13.06
CA TYR A 194 -29.46 9.99 -12.42
C TYR A 194 -29.68 8.81 -11.48
N ASP A 195 -29.15 7.64 -11.84
CA ASP A 195 -29.50 6.37 -11.22
C ASP A 195 -28.57 5.94 -10.06
N LYS A 196 -27.55 6.73 -9.72
CA LYS A 196 -26.47 6.28 -8.80
C LYS A 196 -26.45 6.99 -7.44
N LEU A 197 -27.52 7.66 -7.05
CA LEU A 197 -27.59 8.34 -5.74
C LEU A 197 -27.33 7.35 -4.61
N ALA A 198 -26.58 7.77 -3.59
CA ALA A 198 -26.52 7.09 -2.29
C ALA A 198 -27.86 7.25 -1.54
N GLY A 199 -28.11 6.46 -0.50
CA GLY A 199 -29.28 6.57 0.36
C GLY A 199 -29.49 7.98 0.92
N ALA A 200 -28.43 8.64 1.39
CA ALA A 200 -28.48 10.03 1.84
C ALA A 200 -28.77 11.03 0.71
N GLY A 201 -28.35 10.72 -0.52
CA GLY A 201 -28.70 11.47 -1.72
C GLY A 201 -30.19 11.35 -2.06
N VAL A 202 -30.77 10.15 -1.94
CA VAL A 202 -32.21 9.93 -2.10
C VAL A 202 -33.00 10.65 -1.01
N ALA A 203 -32.56 10.59 0.25
CA ALA A 203 -33.18 11.32 1.35
C ALA A 203 -33.15 12.84 1.13
N LEU A 204 -32.04 13.38 0.60
CA LEU A 204 -31.92 14.79 0.21
C LEU A 204 -32.92 15.18 -0.89
N LYS A 205 -33.20 14.29 -1.84
CA LYS A 205 -34.21 14.53 -2.88
C LYS A 205 -35.63 14.55 -2.35
N VAL A 206 -35.95 13.68 -1.38
CA VAL A 206 -37.23 13.75 -0.67
C VAL A 206 -37.32 15.05 0.14
N ALA A 207 -36.25 15.43 0.85
CA ALA A 207 -36.19 16.71 1.57
C ALA A 207 -36.42 17.91 0.62
N HIS A 208 -35.76 17.91 -0.54
CA HIS A 208 -35.95 18.93 -1.58
C HIS A 208 -37.42 19.03 -2.01
N ALA A 209 -38.07 17.90 -2.31
CA ALA A 209 -39.47 17.90 -2.74
C ALA A 209 -40.43 18.38 -1.66
N VAL A 210 -40.23 17.91 -0.42
CA VAL A 210 -41.10 18.19 0.72
C VAL A 210 -41.01 19.67 1.14
N LEU A 211 -39.79 20.22 1.17
CA LEU A 211 -39.53 21.63 1.51
C LEU A 211 -39.83 22.60 0.36
N GLY A 212 -39.92 22.10 -0.88
CA GLY A 212 -40.18 22.90 -2.07
C GLY A 212 -39.02 23.81 -2.49
N ARG A 213 -37.82 23.56 -1.95
CA ARG A 213 -36.55 24.24 -2.25
C ARG A 213 -35.39 23.27 -2.06
N MET A 214 -34.26 23.52 -2.71
CA MET A 214 -33.04 22.80 -2.40
C MET A 214 -32.59 23.15 -0.96
N PRO A 215 -32.43 22.17 -0.06
CA PRO A 215 -32.02 22.43 1.32
C PRO A 215 -30.50 22.39 1.44
N ASP A 216 -29.84 23.48 1.03
CA ASP A 216 -28.38 23.61 1.06
C ASP A 216 -27.78 23.35 2.47
N GLU A 217 -28.55 23.66 3.52
CA GLU A 217 -28.18 23.42 4.90
C GLU A 217 -28.08 21.94 5.28
N LEU A 218 -28.61 21.01 4.47
CA LEU A 218 -28.54 19.56 4.70
C LEU A 218 -27.42 18.88 3.89
N LEU A 219 -26.71 19.63 3.04
CA LEU A 219 -25.63 19.09 2.20
C LEU A 219 -24.46 18.56 3.04
N ASP A 220 -24.21 19.14 4.22
CA ASP A 220 -23.16 18.71 5.13
C ASP A 220 -23.42 17.32 5.74
N LEU A 221 -24.69 16.91 5.86
CA LEU A 221 -25.08 15.57 6.27
C LEU A 221 -25.09 14.62 5.08
N ALA A 222 -25.71 15.01 3.95
CA ALA A 222 -25.86 14.15 2.79
C ALA A 222 -24.51 13.73 2.16
N VAL A 223 -23.50 14.59 2.23
CA VAL A 223 -22.15 14.28 1.74
C VAL A 223 -21.46 13.17 2.55
N LEU A 224 -21.81 13.01 3.83
CA LEU A 224 -21.22 11.97 4.67
C LEU A 224 -21.56 10.58 4.11
N GLY A 225 -22.85 10.32 3.88
CA GLY A 225 -23.33 9.08 3.27
C GLY A 225 -22.79 8.88 1.86
N THR A 226 -22.93 9.90 1.01
CA THR A 226 -22.48 9.85 -0.39
C THR A 226 -21.01 9.45 -0.54
N ILE A 227 -20.11 10.01 0.28
CA ILE A 227 -18.67 9.65 0.21
C ILE A 227 -18.40 8.32 0.90
N ALA A 228 -19.07 8.02 2.03
CA ALA A 228 -18.81 6.82 2.82
C ALA A 228 -19.34 5.54 2.18
N ASP A 229 -20.42 5.62 1.39
CA ASP A 229 -20.99 4.49 0.65
C ASP A 229 -20.21 4.14 -0.62
N LEU A 230 -19.25 4.99 -1.00
CA LEU A 230 -18.39 4.78 -2.18
C LEU A 230 -19.20 4.69 -3.49
N VAL A 231 -20.33 5.39 -3.59
CA VAL A 231 -21.02 5.57 -4.87
C VAL A 231 -20.14 6.37 -5.86
N PRO A 232 -20.29 6.17 -7.18
CA PRO A 232 -19.53 6.93 -8.17
C PRO A 232 -19.74 8.45 -8.01
N LEU A 233 -18.64 9.21 -7.93
CA LEU A 233 -18.63 10.67 -7.86
C LEU A 233 -18.64 11.29 -9.27
N ASP A 234 -19.67 10.95 -10.04
CA ASP A 234 -20.05 11.57 -11.31
C ASP A 234 -21.42 12.27 -11.18
N GLY A 235 -21.86 13.01 -12.20
CA GLY A 235 -23.20 13.64 -12.24
C GLY A 235 -23.60 14.36 -10.94
N GLU A 236 -24.79 14.03 -10.41
CA GLU A 236 -25.29 14.64 -9.18
C GLU A 236 -24.48 14.30 -7.94
N ASN A 237 -23.94 13.08 -7.81
CA ASN A 237 -23.10 12.74 -6.67
C ASN A 237 -21.83 13.58 -6.65
N ARG A 238 -21.26 13.91 -7.81
CA ARG A 238 -20.12 14.83 -7.91
C ARG A 238 -20.49 16.23 -7.45
N LEU A 239 -21.64 16.74 -7.90
CA LEU A 239 -22.16 18.05 -7.49
C LEU A 239 -22.41 18.08 -5.97
N LEU A 240 -23.08 17.05 -5.44
CA LEU A 240 -23.33 16.87 -4.01
C LEU A 240 -22.02 16.80 -3.21
N ALA A 241 -21.03 16.03 -3.67
CA ALA A 241 -19.75 15.95 -3.00
C ALA A 241 -19.01 17.30 -3.00
N LYS A 242 -19.05 18.05 -4.12
CA LYS A 242 -18.40 19.36 -4.25
C LYS A 242 -19.02 20.39 -3.30
N LEU A 243 -20.34 20.56 -3.36
CA LEU A 243 -21.07 21.53 -2.53
C LEU A 243 -21.14 21.09 -1.07
N GLY A 244 -21.34 19.79 -0.84
CA GLY A 244 -21.45 19.20 0.49
C GLY A 244 -20.14 19.20 1.26
N LEU A 245 -18.98 18.95 0.64
CA LEU A 245 -17.70 19.09 1.33
C LEU A 245 -17.43 20.53 1.77
N LYS A 246 -17.84 21.51 0.95
CA LYS A 246 -17.79 22.93 1.32
C LYS A 246 -18.72 23.21 2.50
N ALA A 247 -19.98 22.75 2.43
CA ALA A 247 -20.94 22.89 3.52
C ALA A 247 -20.46 22.23 4.82
N LEU A 248 -19.84 21.05 4.72
CA LEU A 248 -19.27 20.32 5.84
C LEU A 248 -18.09 21.07 6.49
N ASP A 249 -17.22 21.69 5.69
CA ASP A 249 -16.10 22.48 6.22
C ASP A 249 -16.58 23.76 6.93
N GLU A 250 -17.65 24.37 6.45
CA GLU A 250 -18.26 25.58 7.02
C GLU A 250 -19.26 25.30 8.16
N SER A 251 -19.66 24.04 8.35
CA SER A 251 -20.75 23.61 9.23
C SER A 251 -20.57 24.08 10.68
N LYS A 252 -21.71 24.46 11.29
CA LYS A 252 -21.83 24.81 12.71
C LYS A 252 -22.63 23.78 13.49
N ARG A 253 -23.00 22.66 12.87
CA ARG A 253 -23.74 21.58 13.54
C ARG A 253 -22.91 21.02 14.70
N PRO A 254 -23.48 20.89 15.91
CA PRO A 254 -22.77 20.36 17.05
C PRO A 254 -22.08 19.01 16.80
N GLY A 255 -22.79 18.08 16.15
CA GLY A 255 -22.25 16.77 15.77
C GLY A 255 -21.00 16.84 14.90
N ILE A 256 -21.00 17.73 13.89
CA ILE A 256 -19.86 17.89 12.97
C ILE A 256 -18.67 18.54 13.69
N LEU A 257 -18.91 19.55 14.52
CA LEU A 257 -17.84 20.19 15.31
C LEU A 257 -17.20 19.19 16.29
N ALA A 258 -18.02 18.38 16.97
CA ALA A 258 -17.53 17.33 17.86
C ALA A 258 -16.72 16.25 17.11
N LEU A 259 -17.16 15.84 15.91
CA LEU A 259 -16.40 14.93 15.05
C LEU A 259 -15.04 15.51 14.63
N ARG A 260 -14.99 16.78 14.24
CA ARG A 260 -13.73 17.47 13.90
C ARG A 260 -12.75 17.42 15.08
N GLU A 261 -13.24 17.68 16.29
CA GLU A 261 -12.42 17.66 17.50
C GLU A 261 -11.83 16.28 17.80
N VAL A 262 -12.65 15.23 17.86
CA VAL A 262 -12.16 13.87 18.17
C VAL A 262 -11.30 13.28 17.05
N CYS A 263 -11.41 13.80 15.83
CA CYS A 263 -10.54 13.45 14.70
C CYS A 263 -9.25 14.27 14.64
N ALA A 264 -9.08 15.29 15.50
CA ALA A 264 -7.99 16.27 15.42
C ALA A 264 -7.93 17.01 14.07
N LEU A 265 -9.10 17.34 13.51
CA LEU A 265 -9.28 18.05 12.23
C LEU A 265 -9.88 19.46 12.41
N THR A 266 -9.80 20.03 13.62
CA THR A 266 -10.38 21.34 13.93
C THR A 266 -9.86 22.44 13.00
N ASP A 267 -8.54 22.49 12.77
CA ASP A 267 -7.88 23.52 11.94
C ASP A 267 -7.61 23.07 10.50
N SER A 268 -8.05 21.86 10.12
CA SER A 268 -7.79 21.27 8.80
C SER A 268 -8.96 21.50 7.86
N THR A 269 -8.70 21.81 6.58
CA THR A 269 -9.73 21.79 5.54
C THR A 269 -10.24 20.37 5.36
N LEU A 270 -11.56 20.18 5.38
CA LEU A 270 -12.18 18.87 5.16
C LEU A 270 -12.23 18.53 3.66
N ASN A 271 -11.95 17.27 3.34
CA ASN A 271 -12.01 16.72 1.99
C ASN A 271 -12.61 15.30 2.03
N GLU A 272 -12.63 14.61 0.89
CA GLU A 272 -13.09 13.22 0.80
C GLU A 272 -12.36 12.27 1.76
N GLU A 273 -11.07 12.49 2.02
CA GLU A 273 -10.29 11.65 2.94
C GLU A 273 -10.73 11.87 4.39
N SER A 274 -11.07 13.10 4.77
CA SER A 274 -11.66 13.40 6.09
C SER A 274 -12.95 12.62 6.31
N VAL A 275 -13.82 12.54 5.30
CA VAL A 275 -15.08 11.78 5.40
C VAL A 275 -14.80 10.28 5.38
N GLY A 276 -14.10 9.77 4.36
CA GLY A 276 -13.90 8.34 4.15
C GLY A 276 -12.98 7.65 5.16
N PHE A 277 -11.96 8.36 5.69
CA PHE A 277 -10.93 7.77 6.55
C PHE A 277 -10.89 8.30 7.98
N ALA A 278 -11.58 9.41 8.30
CA ALA A 278 -11.64 9.93 9.67
C ALA A 278 -13.06 9.88 10.28
N PHE A 279 -14.06 10.47 9.64
CA PHE A 279 -15.43 10.54 10.17
C PHE A 279 -16.16 9.21 10.00
N GLY A 280 -16.18 8.68 8.77
CA GLY A 280 -16.86 7.43 8.43
C GLY A 280 -16.49 6.27 9.34
N PRO A 281 -15.20 6.00 9.62
CA PRO A 281 -14.80 4.93 10.53
C PRO A 281 -15.30 5.06 11.97
N ARG A 282 -15.54 6.28 12.47
CA ARG A 282 -16.06 6.53 13.82
C ARG A 282 -17.56 6.31 13.89
N ILE A 283 -18.29 6.86 12.93
CA ILE A 283 -19.74 6.63 12.78
C ILE A 283 -20.01 5.13 12.62
N ASN A 284 -19.30 4.46 11.70
CA ASN A 284 -19.43 3.02 11.47
C ASN A 284 -18.96 2.15 12.63
N ALA A 285 -18.13 2.65 13.55
CA ALA A 285 -17.65 1.83 14.66
C ALA A 285 -18.78 1.44 15.61
N ALA A 286 -19.79 2.30 15.79
CA ALA A 286 -20.95 2.03 16.61
C ALA A 286 -21.72 0.80 16.10
N GLY A 287 -22.17 0.80 14.84
CA GLY A 287 -22.88 -0.34 14.24
C GLY A 287 -22.02 -1.61 14.03
N ARG A 288 -20.69 -1.52 14.15
CA ARG A 288 -19.76 -2.66 14.06
C ARG A 288 -19.43 -3.31 15.39
N LEU A 289 -19.78 -2.68 16.51
CA LEU A 289 -19.50 -3.20 17.86
C LEU A 289 -20.77 -3.32 18.71
N ASP A 290 -21.78 -2.49 18.46
CA ASP A 290 -23.03 -2.40 19.23
C ASP A 290 -24.15 -1.74 18.38
N SER A 291 -25.05 -0.97 18.99
CA SER A 291 -26.04 -0.12 18.32
C SER A 291 -25.41 1.11 17.65
N ALA A 292 -25.91 1.47 16.45
CA ALA A 292 -25.54 2.68 15.72
C ALA A 292 -26.36 3.93 16.13
N MET A 293 -27.37 3.79 17.00
CA MET A 293 -28.20 4.92 17.46
C MET A 293 -27.38 6.10 18.05
N PRO A 294 -26.30 5.88 18.83
CA PRO A 294 -25.46 6.98 19.33
C PRO A 294 -24.84 7.83 18.22
N ALA A 295 -24.58 7.25 17.03
CA ALA A 295 -24.04 8.01 15.91
C ALA A 295 -25.08 8.96 15.30
N LEU A 296 -26.34 8.51 15.20
CA LEU A 296 -27.45 9.37 14.78
C LEU A 296 -27.71 10.48 15.80
N GLN A 297 -27.81 10.13 17.09
CA GLN A 297 -28.00 11.09 18.17
C GLN A 297 -26.94 12.19 18.18
N MET A 298 -25.68 11.84 17.86
CA MET A 298 -24.61 12.81 17.74
C MET A 298 -24.84 13.80 16.59
N LEU A 299 -25.31 13.33 15.43
CA LEU A 299 -25.61 14.21 14.29
C LEU A 299 -26.83 15.10 14.56
N LEU A 300 -27.77 14.66 15.40
CA LEU A 300 -28.97 15.39 15.78
C LEU A 300 -28.81 16.24 17.05
N ALA A 301 -27.66 16.17 17.73
CA ALA A 301 -27.43 16.87 19.00
C ALA A 301 -27.61 18.39 18.88
N GLU A 302 -28.27 18.98 19.88
CA GLU A 302 -28.59 20.41 19.90
C GLU A 302 -27.45 21.26 20.49
N SER A 303 -26.50 20.63 21.20
CA SER A 303 -25.37 21.29 21.85
C SER A 303 -24.05 20.57 21.57
N VAL A 304 -22.95 21.33 21.57
CA VAL A 304 -21.60 20.78 21.31
C VAL A 304 -21.19 19.86 22.46
N GLU A 305 -21.62 20.16 23.69
CA GLU A 305 -21.34 19.36 24.88
C GLU A 305 -21.97 17.96 24.77
N GLU A 306 -23.23 17.88 24.37
CA GLU A 306 -23.92 16.60 24.12
C GLU A 306 -23.26 15.83 22.97
N ALA A 307 -23.01 16.51 21.85
CA ALA A 307 -22.35 15.93 20.70
C ALA A 307 -20.96 15.38 21.04
N LEU A 308 -20.17 16.08 21.87
CA LEU A 308 -18.84 15.63 22.28
C LEU A 308 -18.87 14.37 23.14
N VAL A 309 -19.88 14.20 24.00
CA VAL A 309 -20.03 12.96 24.78
C VAL A 309 -20.19 11.76 23.83
N LEU A 310 -21.09 11.89 22.85
CA LEU A 310 -21.35 10.84 21.86
C LEU A 310 -20.15 10.65 20.92
N ALA A 311 -19.52 11.71 20.42
CA ALA A 311 -18.34 11.63 19.56
C ALA A 311 -17.16 10.93 20.25
N ASN A 312 -16.94 11.18 21.55
CA ASN A 312 -15.92 10.47 22.33
C ASN A 312 -16.25 8.98 22.52
N GLN A 313 -17.54 8.64 22.67
CA GLN A 313 -17.99 7.24 22.67
C GLN A 313 -17.68 6.56 21.34
N LEU A 314 -18.00 7.20 20.20
CA LEU A 314 -17.69 6.69 18.87
C LEU A 314 -16.18 6.54 18.63
N ASP A 315 -15.38 7.52 19.08
CA ASP A 315 -13.91 7.46 18.97
C ASP A 315 -13.32 6.30 19.79
N LYS A 316 -13.84 6.07 21.00
CA LYS A 316 -13.47 4.91 21.82
C LYS A 316 -13.82 3.60 21.13
N GLN A 317 -15.03 3.47 20.59
CA GLN A 317 -15.47 2.29 19.83
C GLN A 317 -14.59 2.08 18.58
N ASN A 318 -14.23 3.14 17.87
CA ASN A 318 -13.34 3.03 16.71
C ASN A 318 -11.93 2.55 17.09
N LYS A 319 -11.36 3.05 18.19
CA LYS A 319 -10.07 2.55 18.72
C LYS A 319 -10.14 1.08 19.09
N GLU A 320 -11.18 0.66 19.81
CA GLU A 320 -11.42 -0.74 20.15
C GLU A 320 -11.55 -1.62 18.88
N ARG A 321 -12.34 -1.18 17.90
CA ARG A 321 -12.47 -1.85 16.60
C ARG A 321 -11.11 -1.97 15.90
N GLN A 322 -10.30 -0.92 15.87
CA GLN A 322 -8.97 -0.94 15.26
C GLN A 322 -8.03 -1.93 15.95
N ASP A 323 -8.07 -2.03 17.28
CA ASP A 323 -7.28 -2.98 18.06
C ASP A 323 -7.70 -4.43 17.81
N ILE A 324 -9.01 -4.70 17.73
CA ILE A 324 -9.55 -6.01 17.35
C ILE A 324 -9.09 -6.36 15.94
N VAL A 325 -9.25 -5.46 14.96
CA VAL A 325 -8.82 -5.68 13.57
C VAL A 325 -7.31 -5.94 13.49
N LYS A 326 -6.49 -5.19 14.23
CA LYS A 326 -5.03 -5.38 14.26
C LYS A 326 -4.66 -6.75 14.82
N THR A 327 -5.34 -7.19 15.88
CA THR A 327 -5.12 -8.50 16.51
C THR A 327 -5.50 -9.63 15.55
N ILE A 328 -6.70 -9.58 14.98
CA ILE A 328 -7.18 -10.60 14.03
C ILE A 328 -6.30 -10.63 12.79
N ALA A 329 -5.92 -9.48 12.23
CA ALA A 329 -5.04 -9.43 11.05
C ALA A 329 -3.68 -10.08 11.33
N LYS A 330 -3.09 -9.82 12.51
CA LYS A 330 -1.84 -10.46 12.92
C LYS A 330 -1.99 -11.99 13.02
N GLU A 331 -3.02 -12.47 13.72
CA GLU A 331 -3.28 -13.90 13.86
C GLU A 331 -3.55 -14.57 12.49
N ALA A 332 -4.33 -13.93 11.63
CA ALA A 332 -4.63 -14.43 10.29
C ALA A 332 -3.37 -14.50 9.41
N THR A 333 -2.51 -13.48 9.46
CA THR A 333 -1.20 -13.48 8.79
C THR A 333 -0.31 -14.63 9.30
N GLU A 334 -0.22 -14.84 10.61
CA GLU A 334 0.55 -15.97 11.18
C GLU A 334 0.04 -17.33 10.69
N LEU A 335 -1.29 -17.50 10.56
CA LEU A 335 -1.89 -18.74 10.03
C LEU A 335 -1.58 -18.94 8.53
N VAL A 336 -1.62 -17.86 7.75
CA VAL A 336 -1.28 -17.88 6.31
C VAL A 336 0.19 -18.23 6.12
N GLU A 337 1.10 -17.56 6.83
CA GLU A 337 2.54 -17.78 6.73
C GLU A 337 2.97 -19.18 7.20
N ALA A 338 2.24 -19.79 8.12
CA ALA A 338 2.56 -21.12 8.63
C ALA A 338 2.21 -22.26 7.66
N SER A 339 1.17 -22.12 6.82
CA SER A 339 0.63 -23.28 6.08
C SER A 339 -0.18 -22.97 4.80
N MET A 340 -0.23 -21.71 4.37
CA MET A 340 -1.09 -21.28 3.24
C MET A 340 -0.35 -20.34 2.28
N THR A 341 0.98 -20.30 2.31
CA THR A 341 1.79 -19.41 1.45
C THR A 341 1.63 -19.71 -0.03
N ASP A 342 1.30 -20.95 -0.38
CA ASP A 342 1.12 -21.40 -1.77
C ASP A 342 -0.35 -21.41 -2.20
N ASP A 343 -1.29 -21.20 -1.28
CA ASP A 343 -2.73 -21.16 -1.58
C ASP A 343 -3.06 -19.95 -2.46
N ARG A 344 -3.76 -20.20 -3.56
CA ARG A 344 -4.30 -19.13 -4.43
C ARG A 344 -5.52 -18.43 -3.80
N VAL A 345 -6.28 -19.14 -2.96
CA VAL A 345 -7.42 -18.60 -2.20
C VAL A 345 -7.19 -18.82 -0.71
N LEU A 346 -7.12 -17.73 0.05
CA LEU A 346 -6.85 -17.77 1.48
C LEU A 346 -8.17 -17.95 2.25
N VAL A 347 -8.38 -19.11 2.85
CA VAL A 347 -9.55 -19.37 3.72
C VAL A 347 -9.05 -19.60 5.14
N VAL A 348 -9.30 -18.62 6.02
CA VAL A 348 -8.77 -18.62 7.39
C VAL A 348 -9.93 -18.54 8.38
N ALA A 349 -9.86 -19.32 9.47
CA ALA A 349 -10.93 -19.38 10.45
C ALA A 349 -10.42 -19.45 11.89
N SER A 350 -11.21 -18.92 12.83
CA SER A 350 -10.91 -18.98 14.27
C SER A 350 -12.19 -18.86 15.11
N GLU A 351 -12.20 -19.46 16.29
CA GLU A 351 -13.28 -19.30 17.29
C GLU A 351 -13.20 -17.96 18.04
N ARG A 352 -12.06 -17.25 17.98
CA ARG A 352 -11.80 -16.04 18.79
C ARG A 352 -12.16 -14.74 18.09
N TRP A 353 -12.57 -14.79 16.83
CA TRP A 353 -12.71 -13.60 15.99
C TRP A 353 -14.11 -13.01 16.08
N ASN A 354 -14.18 -11.67 16.03
CA ASN A 354 -15.45 -10.95 16.01
C ASN A 354 -15.99 -10.86 14.56
N PRO A 355 -17.19 -11.42 14.28
CA PRO A 355 -17.75 -11.43 12.93
C PRO A 355 -18.09 -10.04 12.38
N GLY A 356 -18.26 -9.01 13.22
CA GLY A 356 -18.51 -7.64 12.79
C GLY A 356 -17.32 -6.96 12.08
N VAL A 357 -16.11 -7.50 12.24
CA VAL A 357 -14.88 -6.90 11.68
C VAL A 357 -14.10 -7.80 10.72
N VAL A 358 -14.47 -9.08 10.55
CA VAL A 358 -13.72 -10.00 9.67
C VAL A 358 -13.68 -9.53 8.21
N GLY A 359 -14.71 -8.84 7.73
CA GLY A 359 -14.70 -8.26 6.38
C GLY A 359 -13.61 -7.19 6.18
N ILE A 360 -13.28 -6.42 7.23
CA ILE A 360 -12.21 -5.42 7.19
C ILE A 360 -10.84 -6.12 7.16
N VAL A 361 -10.70 -7.19 7.93
CA VAL A 361 -9.47 -8.00 7.93
C VAL A 361 -9.29 -8.69 6.58
N ALA A 362 -10.37 -9.15 5.95
CA ALA A 362 -10.33 -9.77 4.62
C ALA A 362 -9.74 -8.82 3.59
N SER A 363 -10.24 -7.57 3.55
CA SER A 363 -9.71 -6.53 2.66
C SER A 363 -8.21 -6.28 2.90
N ARG A 364 -7.76 -6.23 4.17
CA ARG A 364 -6.32 -6.05 4.48
C ARG A 364 -5.45 -7.21 4.00
N LEU A 365 -5.93 -8.45 4.11
CA LEU A 365 -5.19 -9.60 3.60
C LEU A 365 -5.21 -9.63 2.06
N VAL A 366 -6.31 -9.22 1.41
CA VAL A 366 -6.34 -9.03 -0.05
C VAL A 366 -5.29 -7.99 -0.47
N GLU A 367 -5.17 -6.87 0.24
CA GLU A 367 -4.14 -5.87 -0.05
C GLU A 367 -2.71 -6.39 0.16
N ALA A 368 -2.49 -7.21 1.18
CA ALA A 368 -1.16 -7.74 1.53
C ALA A 368 -0.69 -8.85 0.57
N TYR A 369 -1.59 -9.75 0.17
CA TYR A 369 -1.26 -10.95 -0.61
C TYR A 369 -1.75 -10.91 -2.07
N TYR A 370 -2.66 -9.98 -2.41
CA TYR A 370 -3.38 -9.92 -3.69
C TYR A 370 -3.96 -11.27 -4.14
N ARG A 371 -4.68 -11.90 -3.21
CA ARG A 371 -5.39 -13.17 -3.39
C ARG A 371 -6.82 -13.03 -2.85
N PRO A 372 -7.81 -13.76 -3.36
CA PRO A 372 -9.12 -13.84 -2.71
C PRO A 372 -8.97 -14.36 -1.28
N VAL A 373 -9.66 -13.72 -0.34
CA VAL A 373 -9.59 -14.03 1.10
C VAL A 373 -10.99 -14.26 1.65
N ILE A 374 -11.17 -15.33 2.41
CA ILE A 374 -12.35 -15.60 3.22
C ILE A 374 -11.91 -15.72 4.69
N LEU A 375 -12.47 -14.87 5.56
CA LEU A 375 -12.31 -15.01 7.01
C LEU A 375 -13.61 -15.50 7.64
N LEU A 376 -13.49 -16.51 8.49
CA LEU A 376 -14.61 -17.19 9.15
C LEU A 376 -14.44 -17.20 10.67
N CYS A 377 -15.55 -16.98 11.39
CA CYS A 377 -15.65 -17.13 12.82
C CYS A 377 -16.39 -18.43 13.15
N HIS A 378 -15.75 -19.36 13.84
CA HIS A 378 -16.43 -20.54 14.35
C HIS A 378 -17.33 -20.17 15.54
N ASP A 379 -18.57 -20.66 15.54
CA ASP A 379 -19.50 -20.57 16.65
C ASP A 379 -19.70 -21.95 17.28
N PRO A 380 -19.05 -22.23 18.43
CA PRO A 380 -19.17 -23.50 19.13
C PRO A 380 -20.59 -23.83 19.59
N LYS A 381 -21.48 -22.83 19.76
CA LYS A 381 -22.85 -23.06 20.22
C LYS A 381 -23.73 -23.62 19.11
N THR A 382 -23.56 -23.14 17.89
CA THR A 382 -24.37 -23.55 16.73
C THR A 382 -23.67 -24.60 15.86
N GLY A 383 -22.35 -24.80 16.04
CA GLY A 383 -21.53 -25.64 15.18
C GLY A 383 -21.26 -25.04 13.80
N LYS A 384 -21.69 -23.80 13.56
CA LYS A 384 -21.56 -23.10 12.28
C LYS A 384 -20.35 -22.17 12.28
N ALA A 385 -19.86 -21.84 11.10
CA ALA A 385 -18.90 -20.78 10.87
C ALA A 385 -19.58 -19.67 10.08
N LYS A 386 -19.44 -18.42 10.52
CA LYS A 386 -19.98 -17.23 9.85
C LYS A 386 -18.84 -16.30 9.50
N GLY A 387 -18.86 -15.71 8.32
CA GLY A 387 -17.80 -14.80 7.95
C GLY A 387 -18.03 -14.05 6.65
N SER A 388 -16.94 -13.47 6.15
CA SER A 388 -16.97 -12.65 4.95
C SER A 388 -15.75 -12.90 4.08
N GLY A 389 -15.96 -12.87 2.77
CA GLY A 389 -14.92 -12.93 1.76
C GLY A 389 -14.77 -11.63 0.98
N ARG A 390 -13.55 -11.41 0.48
CA ARG A 390 -13.16 -10.34 -0.42
C ARG A 390 -12.34 -10.93 -1.55
N SER A 391 -12.53 -10.42 -2.76
CA SER A 391 -11.89 -10.95 -3.96
C SER A 391 -10.97 -9.94 -4.63
N ILE A 392 -10.23 -10.43 -5.63
CA ILE A 392 -9.42 -9.63 -6.56
C ILE A 392 -10.08 -9.61 -7.94
N ASP A 393 -9.67 -8.65 -8.77
CA ASP A 393 -10.06 -8.64 -10.18
C ASP A 393 -9.64 -9.95 -10.86
N GLY A 394 -10.55 -10.55 -11.62
CA GLY A 394 -10.32 -11.83 -12.29
C GLY A 394 -10.68 -13.07 -11.47
N PHE A 395 -11.14 -12.92 -10.22
CA PHE A 395 -11.75 -14.00 -9.43
C PHE A 395 -13.16 -13.60 -8.98
N ASP A 396 -14.20 -14.16 -9.59
CA ASP A 396 -15.60 -13.92 -9.20
C ASP A 396 -15.95 -14.77 -7.98
N LEU A 397 -15.88 -14.17 -6.79
CA LEU A 397 -16.09 -14.90 -5.54
C LEU A 397 -17.51 -15.47 -5.45
N PHE A 398 -18.52 -14.72 -5.89
CA PHE A 398 -19.91 -15.18 -5.84
C PHE A 398 -20.08 -16.44 -6.70
N LYS A 399 -19.61 -16.38 -7.95
CA LYS A 399 -19.69 -17.51 -8.90
C LYS A 399 -18.95 -18.75 -8.41
N GLU A 400 -17.77 -18.59 -7.80
CA GLU A 400 -17.02 -19.72 -7.26
C GLU A 400 -17.68 -20.30 -6.00
N LEU A 401 -18.27 -19.46 -5.14
CA LEU A 401 -19.06 -19.93 -3.99
C LEU A 401 -20.34 -20.67 -4.42
N SER A 402 -21.04 -20.24 -5.48
CA SER A 402 -22.22 -20.93 -6.03
C SER A 402 -21.94 -22.38 -6.46
N LYS A 403 -20.70 -22.72 -6.83
CA LYS A 403 -20.33 -24.11 -7.16
C LYS A 403 -20.23 -25.02 -5.93
N ASN A 404 -20.38 -24.47 -4.73
CA ASN A 404 -20.21 -25.14 -3.44
C ASN A 404 -21.50 -25.14 -2.59
N GLU A 405 -22.67 -24.97 -3.22
CA GLU A 405 -23.98 -24.88 -2.54
C GLU A 405 -24.30 -26.10 -1.64
N ASP A 406 -23.73 -27.28 -1.94
CA ASP A 406 -23.90 -28.49 -1.14
C ASP A 406 -23.33 -28.37 0.29
N ILE A 407 -22.26 -27.60 0.47
CA ILE A 407 -21.62 -27.35 1.77
C ILE A 407 -21.82 -25.92 2.28
N LEU A 408 -22.26 -25.02 1.41
CA LEU A 408 -22.49 -23.60 1.66
C LEU A 408 -23.90 -23.17 1.21
N PRO A 409 -24.96 -23.63 1.90
CA PRO A 409 -26.33 -23.36 1.47
C PRO A 409 -26.78 -21.90 1.70
N HIS A 410 -26.06 -21.12 2.53
CA HIS A 410 -26.43 -19.74 2.87
C HIS A 410 -25.24 -18.80 2.65
N PHE A 411 -25.22 -18.14 1.49
CA PHE A 411 -24.30 -17.05 1.19
C PHE A 411 -24.99 -16.00 0.30
N GLY A 412 -24.42 -14.81 0.25
CA GLY A 412 -24.88 -13.72 -0.61
C GLY A 412 -23.78 -12.68 -0.81
N GLY A 413 -23.91 -11.87 -1.86
CA GLY A 413 -22.96 -10.81 -2.20
C GLY A 413 -22.78 -10.65 -3.70
N HIS A 414 -21.61 -10.15 -4.09
CA HIS A 414 -21.25 -9.78 -5.46
C HIS A 414 -19.86 -10.35 -5.80
N PRO A 415 -19.37 -10.23 -7.06
CA PRO A 415 -18.08 -10.80 -7.45
C PRO A 415 -16.89 -10.43 -6.56
N ALA A 416 -16.89 -9.22 -5.99
CA ALA A 416 -15.81 -8.71 -5.15
C ALA A 416 -15.94 -9.03 -3.65
N ALA A 417 -17.13 -9.39 -3.16
CA ALA A 417 -17.39 -9.56 -1.73
C ALA A 417 -18.58 -10.49 -1.47
N ALA A 418 -18.44 -11.35 -0.45
CA ALA A 418 -19.54 -12.23 -0.03
C ALA A 418 -19.64 -12.31 1.50
N GLY A 419 -20.86 -12.42 2.00
CA GLY A 419 -21.18 -12.85 3.37
C GLY A 419 -21.66 -14.30 3.33
N MET A 420 -21.24 -15.12 4.30
CA MET A 420 -21.49 -16.56 4.19
C MET A 420 -21.59 -17.26 5.55
N THR A 421 -22.35 -18.36 5.58
CA THR A 421 -22.48 -19.25 6.75
C THR A 421 -22.48 -20.71 6.31
N LEU A 422 -21.63 -21.54 6.94
CA LEU A 422 -21.51 -22.98 6.70
C LEU A 422 -21.32 -23.76 8.00
N MET A 423 -21.33 -25.09 7.93
CA MET A 423 -20.94 -25.94 9.07
C MET A 423 -19.43 -25.82 9.31
N SER A 424 -19.00 -25.74 10.58
CA SER A 424 -17.59 -25.56 10.94
C SER A 424 -16.68 -26.68 10.41
N GLU A 425 -17.21 -27.90 10.32
CA GLU A 425 -16.49 -29.06 9.74
C GLU A 425 -16.21 -28.92 8.23
N ASN A 426 -16.99 -28.11 7.52
CA ASN A 426 -16.85 -27.93 6.07
C ASN A 426 -15.83 -26.85 5.67
N VAL A 427 -15.23 -26.13 6.63
CA VAL A 427 -14.30 -25.02 6.33
C VAL A 427 -13.06 -25.50 5.58
N ALA A 428 -12.47 -26.62 6.01
CA ALA A 428 -11.30 -27.20 5.33
C ALA A 428 -11.64 -27.69 3.91
N GLU A 429 -12.84 -28.23 3.73
CA GLU A 429 -13.32 -28.68 2.42
C GLU A 429 -13.57 -27.50 1.48
N LEU A 430 -14.18 -26.41 1.98
CA LEU A 430 -14.34 -25.17 1.20
C LEU A 430 -12.99 -24.62 0.74
N ARG A 431 -11.99 -24.57 1.63
CA ARG A 431 -10.61 -24.15 1.30
C ARG A 431 -10.02 -24.98 0.16
N ARG A 432 -10.14 -26.31 0.24
CA ARG A 432 -9.65 -27.23 -0.78
C ARG A 432 -10.32 -26.96 -2.13
N ARG A 433 -11.66 -26.92 -2.16
CA ARG A 433 -12.44 -26.72 -3.40
C ARG A 433 -12.14 -25.38 -4.06
N LEU A 434 -12.02 -24.29 -3.29
CA LEU A 434 -11.73 -22.97 -3.85
C LEU A 434 -10.30 -22.89 -4.42
N ASN A 435 -9.32 -23.55 -3.80
CA ASN A 435 -7.96 -23.59 -4.35
C ASN A 435 -7.90 -24.43 -5.63
N GLU A 436 -8.61 -25.56 -5.71
CA GLU A 436 -8.73 -26.36 -6.94
C GLU A 436 -9.41 -25.58 -8.06
N GLN A 437 -10.48 -24.83 -7.75
CA GLN A 437 -11.13 -23.94 -8.71
C GLN A 437 -10.17 -22.85 -9.23
N ALA A 438 -9.31 -22.33 -8.35
CA ALA A 438 -8.31 -21.32 -8.66
C ALA A 438 -7.14 -21.82 -9.51
N GLU A 439 -6.90 -23.14 -9.64
CA GLU A 439 -5.83 -23.69 -10.50
C GLU A 439 -6.00 -23.31 -11.97
N SER A 440 -7.25 -23.19 -12.42
CA SER A 440 -7.60 -22.79 -13.79
C SER A 440 -7.31 -21.32 -14.12
N ILE A 441 -6.99 -20.51 -13.10
CA ILE A 441 -6.78 -19.07 -13.23
C ILE A 441 -5.30 -18.79 -13.51
N PRO A 442 -4.95 -17.92 -14.48
CA PRO A 442 -3.55 -17.59 -14.78
C PRO A 442 -2.81 -16.97 -13.58
N ASP A 443 -1.52 -17.29 -13.42
CA ASP A 443 -0.68 -16.73 -12.34
C ASP A 443 -0.65 -15.20 -12.35
N GLU A 444 -0.71 -14.58 -13.54
CA GLU A 444 -0.74 -13.12 -13.69
C GLU A 444 -1.95 -12.45 -13.04
N THR A 445 -3.05 -13.18 -12.82
CA THR A 445 -4.25 -12.66 -12.14
C THR A 445 -3.96 -12.39 -10.66
N PHE A 446 -3.02 -13.13 -10.05
CA PHE A 446 -2.63 -12.97 -8.65
C PHE A 446 -1.51 -11.94 -8.46
N VAL A 447 -1.24 -11.11 -9.48
CA VAL A 447 -0.33 -9.96 -9.39
C VAL A 447 -1.13 -8.69 -9.66
N ALA A 448 -1.16 -7.80 -8.66
CA ALA A 448 -1.92 -6.55 -8.75
C ALA A 448 -1.52 -5.72 -9.95
N ARG A 449 -2.49 -5.39 -10.82
CA ARG A 449 -2.30 -4.45 -11.93
C ARG A 449 -2.72 -3.06 -11.50
N VAL A 450 -1.87 -2.07 -11.76
CA VAL A 450 -2.14 -0.68 -11.41
C VAL A 450 -1.86 0.20 -12.60
N ASN A 451 -2.88 0.92 -13.05
CA ASN A 451 -2.73 1.97 -14.05
C ASN A 451 -1.94 3.14 -13.43
N VAL A 452 -0.94 3.60 -14.18
CA VAL A 452 -0.16 4.80 -13.90
C VAL A 452 -0.80 5.94 -14.65
N ASP A 453 -1.25 6.96 -13.93
CA ASP A 453 -1.92 8.10 -14.53
C ASP A 453 -0.91 9.10 -15.11
N LEU A 454 0.19 9.35 -14.38
CA LEU A 454 1.29 10.22 -14.83
C LEU A 454 2.66 9.60 -14.59
N LYS A 455 3.56 9.76 -15.55
CA LYS A 455 4.99 9.51 -15.38
C LYS A 455 5.71 10.86 -15.32
N LEU A 456 6.42 11.11 -14.21
CA LEU A 456 7.04 12.39 -13.90
C LEU A 456 8.52 12.20 -13.55
N ASP A 457 9.30 13.26 -13.73
CA ASP A 457 10.59 13.43 -13.09
C ASP A 457 10.44 14.20 -11.77
N VAL A 458 11.44 14.11 -10.89
CA VAL A 458 11.46 14.86 -9.62
C VAL A 458 11.27 16.38 -9.84
N SER A 459 11.77 16.90 -10.95
CA SER A 459 11.72 18.33 -11.28
C SER A 459 10.31 18.81 -11.68
N ASP A 460 9.45 17.91 -12.17
CA ASP A 460 8.09 18.24 -12.59
C ASP A 460 7.16 18.46 -11.39
N VAL A 461 7.47 17.78 -10.28
CA VAL A 461 6.65 17.84 -9.07
C VAL A 461 6.79 19.21 -8.39
N SER A 462 5.67 19.93 -8.29
CA SER A 462 5.58 21.28 -7.76
C SER A 462 4.28 21.48 -6.97
N LEU A 463 4.20 22.53 -6.15
CA LEU A 463 2.95 22.88 -5.47
C LEU A 463 1.86 23.27 -6.48
N ASP A 464 2.23 23.89 -7.60
CA ASP A 464 1.29 24.30 -8.65
C ASP A 464 0.71 23.08 -9.37
N LEU A 465 1.53 22.06 -9.66
CA LEU A 465 1.05 20.80 -10.23
C LEU A 465 0.08 20.09 -9.29
N ILE A 466 0.38 20.06 -7.99
CA ILE A 466 -0.51 19.44 -7.00
C ILE A 466 -1.83 20.22 -6.90
N ALA A 467 -1.78 21.56 -6.95
CA ALA A 467 -2.97 22.39 -6.97
C ALA A 467 -3.80 22.18 -8.25
N GLU A 468 -3.17 22.02 -9.42
CA GLU A 468 -3.86 21.70 -10.66
C GLU A 468 -4.50 20.32 -10.63
N ILE A 469 -3.79 19.30 -10.17
CA ILE A 469 -4.37 17.96 -9.94
C ILE A 469 -5.56 18.07 -8.97
N GLY A 470 -5.44 18.91 -7.93
CA GLY A 470 -6.51 19.17 -6.96
C GLY A 470 -7.80 19.72 -7.58
N LYS A 471 -7.77 20.34 -8.77
CA LYS A 471 -8.99 20.79 -9.48
C LYS A 471 -9.90 19.62 -9.89
N LEU A 472 -9.34 18.42 -9.98
CA LEU A 472 -10.07 17.21 -10.29
C LEU A 472 -10.88 16.67 -9.10
N ALA A 473 -10.58 17.12 -7.89
CA ALA A 473 -11.30 16.74 -6.68
C ALA A 473 -12.77 17.23 -6.73
N PRO A 474 -13.70 16.54 -6.03
CA PRO A 474 -13.46 15.48 -5.03
C PRO A 474 -13.04 14.16 -5.65
N PHE A 475 -12.06 13.49 -5.03
CA PHE A 475 -11.65 12.14 -5.43
C PHE A 475 -12.51 11.07 -4.74
N GLY A 476 -12.61 9.88 -5.33
CA GLY A 476 -13.43 8.79 -4.79
C GLY A 476 -13.73 7.71 -5.82
N MET A 477 -14.77 6.92 -5.59
CA MET A 477 -15.24 5.95 -6.58
C MET A 477 -15.63 6.66 -7.87
N GLY A 478 -15.26 6.11 -9.02
CA GLY A 478 -15.45 6.76 -10.33
C GLY A 478 -14.48 7.93 -10.63
N ASN A 479 -13.76 8.46 -9.64
CA ASN A 479 -12.78 9.53 -9.82
C ASN A 479 -11.58 9.38 -8.86
N PRO A 480 -10.73 8.35 -9.01
CA PRO A 480 -9.63 8.11 -8.07
C PRO A 480 -8.57 9.22 -8.12
N SER A 481 -7.91 9.47 -6.99
CA SER A 481 -6.74 10.35 -6.94
C SER A 481 -5.62 9.82 -7.86
N PRO A 482 -4.95 10.68 -8.66
CA PRO A 482 -3.95 10.23 -9.61
C PRO A 482 -2.78 9.50 -8.96
N ARG A 483 -2.43 8.35 -9.54
CA ARG A 483 -1.23 7.58 -9.25
C ARG A 483 -0.12 8.03 -10.17
N VAL A 484 0.88 8.65 -9.58
CA VAL A 484 2.06 9.11 -10.30
C VAL A 484 3.21 8.13 -10.12
N VAL A 485 4.04 7.97 -11.15
CA VAL A 485 5.35 7.34 -11.06
C VAL A 485 6.40 8.40 -11.23
N VAL A 486 7.22 8.61 -10.21
CA VAL A 486 8.48 9.35 -10.31
C VAL A 486 9.56 8.36 -10.76
N ALA A 487 9.99 8.44 -12.01
CA ALA A 487 10.86 7.44 -12.61
C ALA A 487 12.35 7.77 -12.42
N ASP A 488 13.16 6.73 -12.29
CA ASP A 488 14.64 6.77 -12.34
C ASP A 488 15.29 7.89 -11.50
N ALA A 489 14.70 8.20 -10.35
CA ALA A 489 15.13 9.27 -9.49
C ALA A 489 16.42 8.92 -8.73
N LYS A 490 17.31 9.89 -8.56
CA LYS A 490 18.51 9.72 -7.73
C LYS A 490 18.12 9.73 -6.26
N LEU A 491 18.72 8.83 -5.50
CA LEU A 491 18.50 8.74 -4.07
C LEU A 491 19.43 9.70 -3.30
N ARG A 492 18.86 10.70 -2.62
CA ARG A 492 19.62 11.61 -1.75
C ARG A 492 19.75 11.05 -0.34
N ASP A 493 18.64 10.55 0.20
CA ASP A 493 18.59 9.91 1.51
C ASP A 493 17.48 8.84 1.55
N ILE A 494 17.70 7.81 2.37
CA ILE A 494 16.74 6.75 2.63
C ILE A 494 16.90 6.29 4.07
N ARG A 495 15.80 6.29 4.84
CA ARG A 495 15.84 5.93 6.25
C ARG A 495 14.51 5.40 6.76
N GLN A 496 14.59 4.62 7.84
CA GLN A 496 13.43 4.22 8.61
C GLN A 496 12.97 5.39 9.49
N ILE A 497 11.65 5.52 9.67
CA ILE A 497 11.04 6.50 10.57
C ILE A 497 9.92 5.85 11.40
N GLY A 498 9.47 6.58 12.42
CA GLY A 498 8.47 6.10 13.38
C GLY A 498 9.11 5.41 14.59
N ARG A 499 8.34 5.25 15.68
CA ARG A 499 8.83 4.67 16.94
C ARG A 499 9.39 3.26 16.76
N ASP A 500 8.78 2.49 15.87
CA ASP A 500 9.09 1.08 15.64
C ASP A 500 9.90 0.86 14.34
N ASN A 501 10.38 1.91 13.68
CA ASN A 501 11.14 1.87 12.42
C ASN A 501 10.42 1.15 11.25
N THR A 502 9.09 1.09 11.28
CA THR A 502 8.26 0.35 10.30
C THR A 502 7.97 1.13 9.03
N HIS A 503 8.23 2.43 8.99
CA HIS A 503 7.92 3.30 7.84
C HIS A 503 9.19 3.80 7.15
N LEU A 504 9.05 4.18 5.88
CA LEU A 504 10.11 4.68 5.02
C LEU A 504 10.00 6.20 4.89
N LYS A 505 11.11 6.91 5.05
CA LYS A 505 11.30 8.24 4.47
C LYS A 505 12.41 8.18 3.42
N VAL A 506 12.10 8.71 2.24
CA VAL A 506 13.03 8.86 1.14
C VAL A 506 13.13 10.33 0.75
N GLN A 507 14.30 10.74 0.30
CA GLN A 507 14.52 12.01 -0.35
C GLN A 507 15.05 11.74 -1.76
N LEU A 508 14.24 12.08 -2.76
CA LEU A 508 14.57 11.93 -4.17
C LEU A 508 15.19 13.23 -4.68
N ALA A 509 16.24 13.13 -5.49
CA ALA A 509 16.92 14.26 -6.10
C ALA A 509 16.71 14.25 -7.62
N GLY A 510 16.21 15.37 -8.13
CA GLY A 510 16.25 15.73 -9.54
C GLY A 510 17.37 16.71 -9.83
N ASP A 511 17.36 17.32 -11.02
CA ASP A 511 18.40 18.26 -11.44
C ASP A 511 18.38 19.57 -10.64
N LYS A 512 17.19 20.06 -10.29
CA LYS A 512 17.00 21.36 -9.61
C LYS A 512 16.14 21.31 -8.36
N ARG A 513 15.53 20.17 -8.07
CA ARG A 513 14.55 20.01 -6.98
C ARG A 513 14.78 18.71 -6.23
N GLU A 514 14.29 18.69 -5.00
CA GLU A 514 14.21 17.49 -4.18
C GLU A 514 12.73 17.21 -3.87
N LEU A 515 12.38 15.94 -3.76
CA LEU A 515 11.05 15.48 -3.42
C LEU A 515 11.12 14.52 -2.23
N ASP A 516 10.41 14.88 -1.15
CA ASP A 516 10.25 14.00 -0.01
C ASP A 516 9.22 12.91 -0.35
N GLY A 517 9.52 11.66 0.02
CA GLY A 517 8.58 10.55 -0.07
C GLY A 517 8.39 9.85 1.27
N ILE A 518 7.16 9.46 1.58
CA ILE A 518 6.79 8.72 2.79
C ILE A 518 6.07 7.43 2.41
N GLY A 519 6.58 6.28 2.87
CA GLY A 519 5.97 4.97 2.66
C GLY A 519 5.62 4.29 3.99
N PHE A 520 4.34 4.20 4.32
CA PHE A 520 3.91 3.51 5.53
C PHE A 520 4.06 1.98 5.38
N GLY A 521 4.86 1.35 6.25
CA GLY A 521 5.11 -0.10 6.21
C GLY A 521 6.30 -0.50 5.33
N PHE A 522 6.93 0.48 4.67
CA PHE A 522 8.07 0.27 3.77
C PHE A 522 9.43 0.30 4.51
N GLY A 523 9.47 0.27 5.84
CA GLY A 523 10.72 0.35 6.61
C GLY A 523 11.74 -0.73 6.24
N HIS A 524 11.28 -1.92 5.85
CA HIS A 524 12.12 -3.03 5.39
C HIS A 524 12.87 -2.74 4.08
N VAL A 525 12.38 -1.81 3.25
CA VAL A 525 12.97 -1.48 1.95
C VAL A 525 14.33 -0.79 2.07
N VAL A 526 14.63 -0.18 3.23
CA VAL A 526 15.89 0.53 3.47
C VAL A 526 17.12 -0.37 3.31
N SER A 527 17.04 -1.65 3.70
CA SER A 527 18.13 -2.62 3.51
C SER A 527 18.19 -3.20 2.09
N GLU A 528 17.12 -3.01 1.31
CA GLU A 528 16.93 -3.62 -0.01
C GLU A 528 17.35 -2.71 -1.17
N ILE A 529 17.61 -1.43 -0.88
CA ILE A 529 17.96 -0.41 -1.88
C ILE A 529 19.35 0.17 -1.58
N SER A 530 20.24 0.09 -2.57
CA SER A 530 21.56 0.72 -2.49
C SER A 530 21.44 2.24 -2.55
N LYS A 531 22.31 2.95 -1.81
CA LYS A 531 22.40 4.42 -1.81
C LYS A 531 22.65 5.04 -3.18
N MET A 532 23.20 4.26 -4.12
CA MET A 532 23.47 4.71 -5.49
C MET A 532 22.45 4.19 -6.51
N ALA A 533 21.36 3.56 -6.07
CA ALA A 533 20.31 3.11 -6.97
C ALA A 533 19.59 4.32 -7.60
N LEU A 534 19.16 4.13 -8.85
CA LEU A 534 18.07 4.93 -9.41
C LEU A 534 16.78 4.22 -9.03
N VAL A 535 15.87 4.97 -8.41
CA VAL A 535 14.64 4.42 -7.85
C VAL A 535 13.45 4.95 -8.64
N SER A 536 12.55 4.07 -9.04
CA SER A 536 11.23 4.48 -9.52
C SER A 536 10.23 4.29 -8.40
N VAL A 537 9.44 5.31 -8.11
CA VAL A 537 8.51 5.33 -6.97
C VAL A 537 7.11 5.67 -7.45
N MET A 538 6.14 4.81 -7.16
CA MET A 538 4.73 5.02 -7.43
C MET A 538 4.02 5.54 -6.18
N GLY A 539 3.16 6.53 -6.32
CA GLY A 539 2.41 7.09 -5.21
C GLY A 539 1.40 8.16 -5.60
N SER A 540 0.80 8.78 -4.60
CA SER A 540 -0.02 9.99 -4.75
C SER A 540 0.76 11.22 -4.29
N LEU A 541 0.54 12.35 -4.95
CA LEU A 541 1.15 13.62 -4.57
C LEU A 541 0.31 14.33 -3.51
N GLN A 542 0.95 14.88 -2.48
CA GLN A 542 0.32 15.66 -1.43
C GLN A 542 1.14 16.90 -1.09
N VAL A 543 0.49 17.90 -0.50
CA VAL A 543 1.19 19.05 0.10
C VAL A 543 1.43 18.75 1.57
N ASN A 544 2.70 18.67 1.96
CA ASN A 544 3.07 18.64 3.36
C ASN A 544 3.18 20.08 3.89
N GLU A 545 2.35 20.42 4.88
CA GLU A 545 2.35 21.73 5.53
C GLU A 545 2.79 21.59 6.99
N TRP A 546 3.92 22.22 7.33
CA TRP A 546 4.48 22.16 8.68
C TRP A 546 5.10 23.50 9.06
N ASN A 547 4.68 24.07 10.20
CA ASN A 547 5.13 25.37 10.69
C ASN A 547 5.03 26.49 9.61
N GLY A 548 3.94 26.49 8.83
CA GLY A 548 3.72 27.45 7.74
C GLY A 548 4.60 27.24 6.49
N MET A 549 5.43 26.19 6.45
CA MET A 549 6.16 25.81 5.24
C MET A 549 5.40 24.72 4.50
N ARG A 550 5.11 24.95 3.22
CA ARG A 550 4.46 24.00 2.31
C ARG A 550 5.48 23.40 1.37
N LYS A 551 5.50 22.07 1.24
CA LYS A 551 6.39 21.34 0.33
C LYS A 551 5.65 20.21 -0.38
N PRO A 552 5.97 19.92 -1.66
CA PRO A 552 5.51 18.71 -2.31
C PRO A 552 6.01 17.46 -1.59
N GLN A 553 5.16 16.45 -1.48
CA GLN A 553 5.47 15.15 -0.91
C GLN A 553 4.81 14.04 -1.73
N LEU A 554 5.49 12.90 -1.86
CA LEU A 554 4.97 11.69 -2.47
C LEU A 554 4.60 10.66 -1.40
N MET A 555 3.34 10.22 -1.38
CA MET A 555 2.90 9.10 -0.54
C MET A 555 3.09 7.79 -1.30
N ILE A 556 4.09 7.02 -0.88
CA ILE A 556 4.59 5.85 -1.60
C ILE A 556 3.63 4.67 -1.45
N GLN A 557 3.24 4.12 -2.59
CA GLN A 557 2.38 2.94 -2.71
C GLN A 557 3.11 1.74 -3.32
N ASP A 558 4.17 1.97 -4.10
CA ASP A 558 5.07 0.92 -4.61
C ASP A 558 6.43 1.52 -4.98
N ILE A 559 7.46 0.68 -5.02
CA ILE A 559 8.83 1.10 -5.32
C ILE A 559 9.54 0.02 -6.11
N ARG A 560 10.37 0.41 -7.09
CA ARG A 560 11.22 -0.51 -7.82
C ARG A 560 12.59 0.06 -8.14
N VAL A 561 13.53 -0.84 -8.33
CA VAL A 561 14.89 -0.59 -8.82
C VAL A 561 15.16 -1.58 -9.93
N ASP A 562 15.05 -1.13 -11.17
CA ASP A 562 15.27 -1.96 -12.36
C ASP A 562 16.77 -2.25 -12.58
N GLY A 563 17.65 -1.46 -11.96
CA GLY A 563 19.10 -1.57 -12.11
C GLY A 563 19.80 -2.63 -11.25
N PHE A 564 20.99 -3.01 -11.69
CA PHE A 564 22.00 -3.71 -10.89
C PHE A 564 22.36 -2.90 -9.64
N GLN A 565 22.34 -3.56 -8.47
CA GLN A 565 22.61 -2.90 -7.20
C GLN A 565 23.94 -3.36 -6.60
N VAL A 566 24.72 -2.40 -6.09
CA VAL A 566 25.96 -2.67 -5.35
C VAL A 566 25.81 -2.13 -3.92
N PHE A 567 25.98 -3.01 -2.95
CA PHE A 567 25.90 -2.68 -1.53
C PHE A 567 27.29 -2.66 -0.91
N ASP A 568 27.62 -1.57 -0.22
CA ASP A 568 28.89 -1.40 0.46
C ASP A 568 28.84 -1.93 1.89
N TYR A 569 29.51 -3.06 2.12
CA TYR A 569 29.66 -3.67 3.44
C TYR A 569 31.10 -3.56 3.97
N ARG A 570 31.98 -2.84 3.25
CA ARG A 570 33.39 -2.66 3.64
C ARG A 570 33.46 -1.86 4.93
N GLY A 571 34.12 -2.41 5.95
CA GLY A 571 34.31 -1.74 7.24
C GLY A 571 33.03 -1.51 8.06
N LYS A 572 31.89 -2.07 7.64
CA LYS A 572 30.60 -1.92 8.35
C LYS A 572 30.59 -2.77 9.62
N LYS A 573 30.22 -2.16 10.75
CA LYS A 573 29.99 -2.89 12.02
C LYS A 573 28.77 -3.80 11.86
N ASN A 574 28.82 -5.01 12.40
CA ASN A 574 27.76 -6.03 12.31
C ASN A 574 27.42 -6.49 10.88
N SER A 575 28.33 -6.31 9.92
CA SER A 575 28.13 -6.74 8.52
C SER A 575 27.76 -8.22 8.38
N ILE A 576 28.36 -9.08 9.19
CA ILE A 576 28.11 -10.53 9.16
C ILE A 576 26.65 -10.85 9.49
N ASP A 577 26.09 -10.25 10.54
CA ASP A 577 24.71 -10.55 10.97
C ASP A 577 23.67 -10.07 9.95
N GLU A 578 23.88 -8.90 9.35
CA GLU A 578 23.02 -8.42 8.27
C GLU A 578 23.13 -9.30 7.02
N LEU A 579 24.35 -9.72 6.63
CA LEU A 579 24.55 -10.61 5.48
C LEU A 579 23.93 -12.00 5.70
N ARG A 580 23.80 -12.46 6.94
CA ARG A 580 23.10 -13.72 7.29
C ARG A 580 21.59 -13.64 7.14
N GLN A 581 21.01 -12.43 7.20
CA GLN A 581 19.57 -12.23 7.02
C GLN A 581 19.15 -12.26 5.56
N LEU A 582 20.10 -12.31 4.62
CA LEU A 582 19.80 -12.45 3.21
C LEU A 582 19.14 -13.81 2.91
N PRO A 583 18.18 -13.86 1.97
CA PRO A 583 17.47 -15.10 1.62
C PRO A 583 18.45 -16.17 1.09
N SER A 584 18.55 -17.27 1.82
CA SER A 584 19.54 -18.34 1.53
C SER A 584 19.32 -19.02 0.18
N ASP A 585 18.07 -19.08 -0.28
CA ASP A 585 17.66 -19.62 -1.58
C ASP A 585 18.11 -18.72 -2.75
N ALA A 586 18.22 -17.40 -2.53
CA ALA A 586 18.62 -16.43 -3.55
C ALA A 586 20.07 -15.90 -3.43
N THR A 587 20.81 -16.28 -2.38
CA THR A 587 22.14 -15.71 -2.07
C THR A 587 23.28 -16.71 -2.25
N SER A 588 24.34 -16.29 -2.95
CA SER A 588 25.62 -17.00 -3.09
C SER A 588 26.72 -16.28 -2.34
N TYR A 589 27.33 -16.94 -1.34
CA TYR A 589 28.48 -16.41 -0.61
C TYR A 589 29.77 -16.86 -1.27
N VAL A 590 30.53 -15.93 -1.83
CA VAL A 590 31.72 -16.21 -2.64
C VAL A 590 32.98 -15.86 -1.84
N SER A 591 33.84 -16.87 -1.64
CA SER A 591 35.23 -16.69 -1.24
C SER A 591 36.13 -17.37 -2.27
N PHE A 592 37.01 -16.61 -2.90
CA PHE A 592 38.01 -17.10 -3.83
C PHE A 592 39.15 -17.84 -3.14
N ARG A 593 39.34 -17.62 -1.83
CA ARG A 593 40.29 -18.38 -1.01
C ARG A 593 39.74 -19.72 -0.52
N GLY A 594 38.42 -19.91 -0.62
CA GLY A 594 37.76 -21.14 -0.16
C GLY A 594 37.63 -21.24 1.36
N GLU A 595 37.76 -20.13 2.09
CA GLU A 595 37.77 -20.11 3.56
C GLU A 595 36.66 -19.20 4.10
N SER A 596 35.75 -19.77 4.88
CA SER A 596 34.79 -19.02 5.69
C SER A 596 34.30 -19.87 6.86
N ASN A 597 34.32 -19.30 8.06
CA ASN A 597 33.73 -19.92 9.26
C ASN A 597 32.27 -19.47 9.49
N GLU A 598 31.80 -18.49 8.72
CA GLU A 598 30.54 -17.78 9.00
C GLU A 598 29.43 -18.14 8.01
N PHE A 599 29.78 -18.63 6.81
CA PHE A 599 28.88 -18.84 5.68
C PHE A 599 29.18 -20.14 4.94
N SER A 600 28.14 -20.81 4.44
CA SER A 600 28.29 -21.89 3.45
C SER A 600 28.66 -21.29 2.10
N LEU A 601 29.87 -21.63 1.63
CA LEU A 601 30.44 -21.04 0.40
C LEU A 601 29.78 -21.61 -0.86
N HIS A 602 29.70 -20.76 -1.89
CA HIS A 602 29.24 -21.11 -3.21
C HIS A 602 30.17 -22.12 -3.89
N ASP A 603 29.60 -23.15 -4.51
CA ASP A 603 30.33 -24.07 -5.39
C ASP A 603 30.39 -23.48 -6.80
N PHE A 604 31.60 -23.09 -7.24
CA PHE A 604 31.88 -22.53 -8.57
C PHE A 604 31.47 -23.44 -9.75
N LYS A 605 31.09 -24.70 -9.49
CA LYS A 605 30.51 -25.60 -10.50
C LYS A 605 29.02 -25.36 -10.74
N THR A 606 28.36 -24.60 -9.87
CA THR A 606 26.93 -24.29 -9.95
C THR A 606 26.72 -22.84 -10.40
N PRO A 607 25.61 -22.52 -11.07
CA PRO A 607 25.29 -21.13 -11.40
C PRO A 607 25.18 -20.28 -10.12
N VAL A 608 25.70 -19.06 -10.17
CA VAL A 608 25.48 -18.09 -9.10
C VAL A 608 24.00 -17.74 -9.00
N LYS A 609 23.57 -17.45 -7.78
CA LYS A 609 22.21 -16.98 -7.50
C LYS A 609 22.11 -15.47 -7.72
N ARG A 610 20.88 -14.95 -7.69
CA ARG A 610 20.55 -13.54 -7.94
C ARG A 610 21.32 -12.56 -7.05
N PHE A 611 21.63 -12.94 -5.81
CA PHE A 611 22.41 -12.12 -4.87
C PHE A 611 23.79 -12.74 -4.67
N VAL A 612 24.84 -11.95 -4.87
CA VAL A 612 26.23 -12.39 -4.70
C VAL A 612 26.88 -11.60 -3.58
N VAL A 613 27.38 -12.30 -2.56
CA VAL A 613 28.15 -11.71 -1.47
C VAL A 613 29.64 -12.00 -1.71
N LEU A 614 30.42 -10.95 -1.93
CA LEU A 614 31.87 -11.06 -2.11
C LEU A 614 32.57 -10.95 -0.76
N LEU A 615 33.03 -12.09 -0.24
CA LEU A 615 33.73 -12.17 1.05
C LEU A 615 35.22 -11.83 0.92
N ASP A 616 35.83 -12.01 -0.23
CA ASP A 616 37.21 -11.61 -0.50
C ASP A 616 37.38 -11.20 -1.97
N LEU A 617 38.57 -10.73 -2.33
CA LEU A 617 38.94 -10.46 -3.73
C LEU A 617 39.57 -11.71 -4.37
N PRO A 618 39.39 -11.91 -5.69
CA PRO A 618 40.10 -12.94 -6.43
C PRO A 618 41.58 -12.57 -6.62
N ASP A 619 42.35 -13.50 -7.22
CA ASP A 619 43.71 -13.23 -7.69
C ASP A 619 43.74 -12.46 -9.01
N ASP A 620 42.69 -12.59 -9.82
CA ASP A 620 42.52 -11.90 -11.10
C ASP A 620 41.09 -11.42 -11.28
N GLU A 621 40.93 -10.33 -12.03
CA GLU A 621 39.65 -9.67 -12.24
C GLU A 621 38.69 -10.45 -13.14
N THR A 622 39.19 -11.30 -14.03
CA THR A 622 38.34 -12.13 -14.90
C THR A 622 37.38 -13.01 -14.10
N ALA A 623 37.82 -13.51 -12.94
CA ALA A 623 37.00 -14.31 -12.04
C ALA A 623 35.78 -13.54 -11.49
N LEU A 624 35.84 -12.22 -11.35
CA LEU A 624 34.67 -11.40 -11.01
C LEU A 624 33.73 -11.25 -12.20
N SER A 625 34.27 -11.09 -13.41
CA SER A 625 33.44 -10.99 -14.62
C SER A 625 32.65 -12.27 -14.87
N ASP A 626 33.27 -13.45 -14.66
CA ASP A 626 32.60 -14.74 -14.80
C ASP A 626 31.44 -14.96 -13.82
N LEU A 627 31.52 -14.34 -12.63
CA LEU A 627 30.44 -14.41 -11.63
C LEU A 627 29.29 -13.46 -11.95
N LEU A 628 29.53 -12.33 -12.63
CA LEU A 628 28.54 -11.26 -12.83
C LEU A 628 27.78 -11.45 -14.13
N ASN A 629 26.92 -12.47 -14.19
CA ASN A 629 26.03 -12.72 -15.32
C ASN A 629 24.77 -11.83 -15.28
N GLU A 630 23.85 -12.04 -16.23
CA GLU A 630 22.60 -11.28 -16.34
C GLU A 630 21.63 -11.54 -15.17
N ASP A 631 21.66 -12.75 -14.59
CA ASP A 631 20.81 -13.13 -13.46
C ASP A 631 21.24 -12.48 -12.13
N VAL A 632 22.48 -11.99 -12.03
CA VAL A 632 22.95 -11.29 -10.83
C VAL A 632 22.30 -9.91 -10.74
N GLU A 633 21.42 -9.79 -9.76
CA GLU A 633 20.68 -8.57 -9.47
C GLU A 633 21.39 -7.66 -8.47
N ARG A 634 22.09 -8.25 -7.50
CA ARG A 634 22.69 -7.54 -6.36
C ARG A 634 24.06 -8.10 -6.00
N VAL A 635 25.00 -7.20 -5.74
CA VAL A 635 26.32 -7.55 -5.21
C VAL A 635 26.55 -6.87 -3.87
N TYR A 636 26.96 -7.65 -2.87
CA TYR A 636 27.30 -7.20 -1.53
C TYR A 636 28.81 -7.27 -1.37
N CYS A 637 29.46 -6.11 -1.36
CA CYS A 637 30.92 -6.00 -1.27
C CYS A 637 31.33 -5.95 0.19
N ALA A 638 31.59 -7.12 0.78
CA ALA A 638 32.07 -7.23 2.16
C ALA A 638 33.60 -7.22 2.23
N PHE A 639 34.25 -7.98 1.34
CA PHE A 639 35.71 -8.19 1.30
C PHE A 639 36.30 -8.46 2.71
N GLY A 640 35.58 -9.25 3.51
CA GLY A 640 35.96 -9.70 4.83
C GLY A 640 37.21 -10.60 4.85
N GLN A 641 38.38 -10.00 5.05
CA GLN A 641 39.43 -10.43 5.99
C GLN A 641 40.62 -9.46 5.85
N ALA A 642 40.58 -8.38 6.62
CA ALA A 642 41.78 -7.80 7.19
C ALA A 642 41.49 -7.49 8.66
N GLY A 643 41.38 -8.54 9.47
CA GLY A 643 41.79 -8.39 10.86
C GLY A 643 43.22 -7.87 10.84
N ASN A 644 43.41 -6.59 11.16
CA ASN A 644 44.69 -5.96 11.53
C ASN A 644 45.89 -6.04 10.56
N SER A 645 45.81 -6.63 9.37
CA SER A 645 46.86 -6.46 8.37
C SER A 645 46.68 -5.12 7.66
N PHE A 646 47.04 -4.04 8.37
CA PHE A 646 47.40 -2.77 7.77
C PHE A 646 48.29 -3.04 6.55
N PHE A 647 47.99 -2.36 5.44
CA PHE A 647 48.80 -2.19 4.24
C PHE A 647 50.27 -2.60 4.43
N GLU A 648 50.61 -3.87 4.16
CA GLU A 648 52.01 -4.28 4.06
C GLU A 648 52.50 -3.80 2.69
N LYS A 649 53.02 -2.57 2.67
CA LYS A 649 53.69 -1.97 1.52
C LYS A 649 54.63 -2.98 0.88
N LEU A 650 54.62 -3.03 -0.45
CA LEU A 650 55.67 -3.71 -1.20
C LEU A 650 57.03 -3.25 -0.68
N PRO A 651 57.97 -4.18 -0.38
CA PRO A 651 59.31 -3.80 0.04
C PRO A 651 59.96 -2.96 -1.05
N SER A 652 60.62 -1.88 -0.65
CA SER A 652 61.30 -1.02 -1.60
C SER A 652 62.47 -1.75 -2.27
N ARG A 653 62.94 -1.25 -3.41
CA ARG A 653 64.14 -1.80 -4.07
C ARG A 653 65.36 -1.82 -3.13
N GLU A 654 65.42 -0.85 -2.21
CA GLU A 654 66.46 -0.78 -1.18
C GLU A 654 66.28 -1.87 -0.11
N ASP A 655 65.04 -2.26 0.22
CA ASP A 655 64.78 -3.37 1.13
C ASP A 655 65.24 -4.70 0.54
N PHE A 656 64.88 -4.98 -0.71
CA PHE A 656 65.37 -6.14 -1.45
C PHE A 656 66.90 -6.17 -1.51
N ARG A 657 67.52 -5.02 -1.83
CA ARG A 657 68.98 -4.90 -1.84
C ARG A 657 69.59 -5.22 -0.49
N THR A 658 69.03 -4.66 0.58
CA THR A 658 69.53 -4.86 1.95
C THR A 658 69.39 -6.31 2.37
N TYR A 659 68.25 -6.94 2.07
CA TYR A 659 67.99 -8.34 2.35
C TYR A 659 68.99 -9.24 1.59
N TYR A 660 69.24 -8.96 0.31
CA TYR A 660 70.22 -9.69 -0.52
C TYR A 660 71.65 -9.55 0.02
N VAL A 661 72.08 -8.32 0.33
CA VAL A 661 73.42 -8.07 0.90
C VAL A 661 73.57 -8.80 2.23
N HIS A 662 72.53 -8.83 3.06
CA HIS A 662 72.56 -9.56 4.31
C HIS A 662 72.74 -11.07 4.09
N MET A 663 72.01 -11.66 3.14
CA MET A 663 72.18 -13.07 2.75
C MET A 663 73.58 -13.36 2.16
N ALA A 664 74.19 -12.38 1.48
CA ALA A 664 75.50 -12.52 0.83
C ALA A 664 76.68 -12.41 1.80
N THR A 665 76.58 -11.54 2.81
CA THR A 665 77.72 -11.07 3.63
C THR A 665 77.70 -11.52 5.08
N CYS A 666 76.54 -11.96 5.59
CA CYS A 666 76.43 -12.41 6.98
C CYS A 666 77.11 -13.76 7.19
N GLU A 667 77.90 -13.89 8.25
CA GLU A 667 78.41 -15.20 8.70
C GLU A 667 77.24 -16.17 8.96
N ARG A 668 77.33 -17.37 8.37
CA ARG A 668 76.25 -18.37 8.36
C ARG A 668 75.71 -18.70 9.75
N LYS A 669 76.60 -18.86 10.74
CA LYS A 669 76.25 -19.16 12.14
C LYS A 669 75.39 -18.09 12.83
N HIS A 670 75.39 -16.85 12.34
CA HIS A 670 74.61 -15.74 12.91
C HIS A 670 73.47 -15.26 12.00
N LEU A 671 73.21 -15.95 10.88
CA LEU A 671 72.26 -15.50 9.85
C LEU A 671 70.85 -15.24 10.42
N ARG A 672 70.34 -16.15 11.27
CA ARG A 672 69.01 -16.01 11.87
C ARG A 672 68.93 -14.87 12.88
N GLU A 673 69.91 -14.76 13.78
CA GLU A 673 69.95 -13.72 14.82
C GLU A 673 70.08 -12.32 14.21
N ASN A 674 70.96 -12.18 13.22
CA ASN A 674 71.17 -10.91 12.55
C ASN A 674 69.98 -10.53 11.65
N LEU A 675 69.29 -11.51 11.04
CA LEU A 675 68.09 -11.22 10.26
C LEU A 675 66.94 -10.71 11.16
N ILE A 676 66.78 -11.25 12.37
CA ILE A 676 65.80 -10.73 13.36
C ILE A 676 66.15 -9.29 13.76
N ARG A 677 67.43 -9.00 13.99
CA ARG A 677 67.86 -7.64 14.33
C ARG A 677 67.62 -6.67 13.17
N LEU A 678 67.97 -7.09 11.95
CA LEU A 678 67.75 -6.31 10.73
C LEU A 678 66.27 -6.06 10.47
N SER A 679 65.40 -7.05 10.72
CA SER A 679 63.96 -6.88 10.54
C SER A 679 63.36 -5.87 11.52
N ILE A 680 63.87 -5.78 12.75
CA ILE A 680 63.44 -4.77 13.72
C ILE A 680 63.90 -3.37 13.25
N GLU A 681 65.15 -3.24 12.80
CA GLU A 681 65.71 -1.96 12.32
C GLU A 681 64.96 -1.43 11.08
N ARG A 682 64.72 -2.31 10.10
CA ARG A 682 64.01 -1.99 8.86
C ARG A 682 62.48 -2.04 9.00
N LYS A 683 61.97 -2.42 10.17
CA LYS A 683 60.54 -2.63 10.44
C LYS A 683 59.88 -3.64 9.48
N TRP A 684 60.63 -4.64 9.03
CA TRP A 684 60.09 -5.72 8.22
C TRP A 684 59.27 -6.67 9.09
N THR A 685 58.07 -7.00 8.63
CA THR A 685 57.28 -8.06 9.24
C THR A 685 57.83 -9.42 8.82
N LYS A 686 57.41 -10.49 9.51
CA LYS A 686 57.71 -11.85 9.10
C LYS A 686 57.27 -12.13 7.65
N ASN A 687 56.10 -11.61 7.26
CA ASN A 687 55.57 -11.75 5.91
C ASN A 687 56.43 -10.99 4.88
N THR A 688 56.88 -9.77 5.18
CA THR A 688 57.81 -9.01 4.33
C THR A 688 59.10 -9.80 4.05
N ILE A 689 59.69 -10.40 5.10
CA ILE A 689 60.91 -11.21 4.96
C ILE A 689 60.63 -12.45 4.11
N GLN A 690 59.55 -13.18 4.41
CA GLN A 690 59.15 -14.36 3.66
C GLN A 690 58.89 -14.03 2.19
N PHE A 691 58.28 -12.87 1.91
CA PHE A 691 58.03 -12.41 0.54
C PHE A 691 59.34 -12.11 -0.20
N MET A 692 60.25 -11.32 0.38
CA MET A 692 61.56 -11.06 -0.24
C MET A 692 62.36 -12.35 -0.47
N HIS A 693 62.30 -13.27 0.49
CA HIS A 693 62.90 -14.60 0.39
C HIS A 693 62.33 -15.41 -0.78
N GLN A 694 61.00 -15.45 -0.90
CA GLN A 694 60.31 -16.18 -1.96
C GLN A 694 60.63 -15.60 -3.34
N VAL A 695 60.60 -14.26 -3.50
CA VAL A 695 60.96 -13.58 -4.75
C VAL A 695 62.36 -13.97 -5.20
N PHE A 696 63.33 -13.91 -4.29
CA PHE A 696 64.70 -14.29 -4.61
C PHE A 696 64.88 -15.77 -4.88
N SER A 697 64.11 -16.64 -4.22
CA SER A 697 64.15 -18.08 -4.49
C SER A 697 63.57 -18.40 -5.87
N GLU A 698 62.45 -17.78 -6.27
CA GLU A 698 61.83 -17.95 -7.60
C GLU A 698 62.68 -17.41 -8.76
N LEU A 699 63.54 -16.42 -8.48
CA LEU A 699 64.51 -15.87 -9.42
C LEU A 699 65.87 -16.58 -9.37
N GLU A 700 65.99 -17.64 -8.57
CA GLU A 700 67.23 -18.41 -8.36
C GLU A 700 68.38 -17.60 -7.76
N PHE A 701 68.09 -16.45 -7.15
CA PHE A 701 69.05 -15.61 -6.42
C PHE A 701 69.42 -16.21 -5.07
N LEU A 702 68.52 -17.01 -4.48
CA LEU A 702 68.78 -17.78 -3.26
C LEU A 702 68.62 -19.28 -3.53
N VAL A 703 69.52 -20.08 -2.97
CA VAL A 703 69.48 -21.55 -2.97
C VAL A 703 69.66 -22.10 -1.55
N THR A 704 69.24 -23.33 -1.33
CA THR A 704 69.52 -24.03 -0.06
C THR A 704 70.96 -24.51 -0.06
N MET A 705 71.75 -24.07 0.92
CA MET A 705 73.16 -24.46 1.05
C MET A 705 73.30 -25.77 1.85
N GLU A 706 74.51 -26.34 1.89
CA GLU A 706 74.82 -27.61 2.60
C GLU A 706 74.46 -27.59 4.10
N ASP A 707 74.45 -26.42 4.72
CA ASP A 707 74.07 -26.22 6.14
C ASP A 707 72.55 -26.15 6.37
N GLY A 708 71.74 -26.36 5.31
CA GLY A 708 70.28 -26.31 5.34
C GLY A 708 69.70 -24.90 5.47
N LEU A 709 70.52 -23.85 5.41
CA LEU A 709 70.08 -22.45 5.44
C LEU A 709 70.11 -21.84 4.02
N PRO A 710 69.24 -20.87 3.73
CA PRO A 710 69.26 -20.19 2.44
C PRO A 710 70.52 -19.33 2.27
N GLY A 711 71.09 -19.28 1.07
CA GLY A 711 72.25 -18.45 0.74
C GLY A 711 72.22 -17.96 -0.71
N VAL A 712 73.07 -16.99 -1.04
CA VAL A 712 73.13 -16.41 -2.39
C VAL A 712 73.71 -17.41 -3.40
N ASN A 713 73.01 -17.58 -4.52
CA ASN A 713 73.47 -18.40 -5.63
C ASN A 713 74.51 -17.63 -6.48
N PRO A 714 75.78 -18.08 -6.53
CA PRO A 714 76.83 -17.41 -7.30
C PRO A 714 76.64 -17.52 -8.83
N GLU A 715 75.85 -18.48 -9.31
CA GLU A 715 75.57 -18.69 -10.73
C GLU A 715 74.23 -18.10 -11.19
N ALA A 716 73.59 -17.27 -10.35
CA ALA A 716 72.25 -16.79 -10.63
C ALA A 716 72.18 -15.94 -11.92
N PRO A 717 71.22 -16.22 -12.83
CA PRO A 717 71.03 -15.43 -14.05
C PRO A 717 70.59 -13.99 -13.70
N LYS A 718 71.01 -12.99 -14.48
CA LYS A 718 70.55 -11.60 -14.27
C LYS A 718 69.08 -11.45 -14.67
N ARG A 719 68.18 -11.38 -13.68
CA ARG A 719 66.73 -11.26 -13.86
C ARG A 719 66.16 -10.06 -13.08
N ASP A 720 65.07 -9.48 -13.57
CA ASP A 720 64.39 -8.39 -12.85
C ASP A 720 63.47 -8.94 -11.73
N LEU A 721 63.31 -8.20 -10.62
CA LEU A 721 62.40 -8.59 -9.53
C LEU A 721 60.96 -8.79 -10.02
N THR A 722 60.56 -7.99 -11.01
CA THR A 722 59.23 -8.05 -11.64
C THR A 722 58.99 -9.32 -12.45
N GLU A 723 60.04 -10.12 -12.74
CA GLU A 723 59.88 -11.42 -13.39
C GLU A 723 59.36 -12.52 -12.45
N ALA A 724 59.53 -12.36 -11.13
CA ALA A 724 59.13 -13.37 -10.15
C ALA A 724 57.60 -13.53 -10.13
N PRO A 725 57.06 -14.76 -10.28
CA PRO A 725 55.62 -15.02 -10.20
C PRO A 725 54.96 -14.46 -8.94
N CYS A 726 55.57 -14.63 -7.76
CA CYS A 726 55.03 -14.09 -6.51
C CYS A 726 55.03 -12.56 -6.47
N TYR A 727 56.02 -11.90 -7.09
CA TYR A 727 56.06 -10.44 -7.20
C TYR A 727 54.93 -9.93 -8.09
N LYS A 728 54.73 -10.53 -9.27
CA LYS A 728 53.63 -10.20 -10.18
C LYS A 728 52.26 -10.37 -9.52
N ARG A 729 52.04 -11.50 -8.82
CA ARG A 729 50.80 -11.75 -8.05
C ARG A 729 50.57 -10.67 -6.99
N ARG A 730 51.62 -10.26 -6.26
CA ARG A 730 51.50 -9.23 -5.21
C ARG A 730 51.17 -7.85 -5.78
N VAL A 731 51.79 -7.45 -6.88
CA VAL A 731 51.48 -6.19 -7.59
C VAL A 731 50.05 -6.21 -8.13
N GLY A 732 49.63 -7.30 -8.79
CA GLY A 732 48.26 -7.44 -9.27
C GLY A 732 47.23 -7.38 -8.15
N ARG A 733 47.55 -7.97 -6.99
CA ARG A 733 46.72 -7.91 -5.79
C ARG A 733 46.56 -6.49 -5.24
N GLU A 734 47.65 -5.73 -5.16
CA GLU A 734 47.62 -4.33 -4.72
C GLU A 734 46.73 -3.48 -5.64
N GLN A 735 46.84 -3.67 -6.96
CA GLN A 735 45.99 -2.99 -7.94
C GLN A 735 44.51 -3.40 -7.84
N LEU A 736 44.20 -4.65 -7.48
CA LEU A 736 42.83 -5.08 -7.21
C LEU A 736 42.28 -4.44 -5.93
N GLU A 737 43.10 -4.38 -4.87
CA GLU A 737 42.70 -3.74 -3.61
C GLU A 737 42.43 -2.25 -3.78
N GLU A 738 43.27 -1.52 -4.54
CA GLU A 738 43.00 -0.12 -4.89
C GLU A 738 41.67 0.05 -5.63
N ARG A 739 41.38 -0.83 -6.60
CA ARG A 739 40.18 -0.74 -7.45
C ARG A 739 38.88 -1.17 -6.77
N PHE A 740 38.93 -2.06 -5.78
CA PHE A 740 37.71 -2.64 -5.19
C PHE A 740 37.56 -2.38 -3.69
N VAL A 741 38.65 -2.43 -2.91
CA VAL A 741 38.60 -2.26 -1.46
C VAL A 741 38.68 -0.78 -1.09
N TYR A 742 39.56 -0.02 -1.74
CA TYR A 742 39.80 1.39 -1.41
C TYR A 742 39.06 2.38 -2.30
N ALA A 743 38.47 1.92 -3.40
CA ALA A 743 37.64 2.74 -4.28
C ALA A 743 36.43 3.33 -3.55
N SER A 744 35.98 4.52 -3.96
CA SER A 744 34.69 5.04 -3.56
C SER A 744 33.56 4.09 -4.00
N LEU A 745 32.38 4.18 -3.36
CA LEU A 745 31.23 3.37 -3.78
C LEU A 745 30.84 3.63 -5.25
N ALA A 746 31.04 4.85 -5.74
CA ALA A 746 30.77 5.21 -7.12
C ALA A 746 31.69 4.47 -8.09
N GLU A 747 33.00 4.55 -7.87
CA GLU A 747 34.01 3.84 -8.68
C GLU A 747 33.81 2.32 -8.61
N LEU A 748 33.50 1.78 -7.42
CA LEU A 748 33.22 0.36 -7.23
C LEU A 748 31.98 -0.09 -8.02
N LYS A 749 30.90 0.69 -7.96
CA LYS A 749 29.66 0.41 -8.71
C LYS A 749 29.91 0.44 -10.22
N GLU A 750 30.56 1.49 -10.70
CA GLU A 750 30.90 1.65 -12.12
C GLU A 750 31.74 0.48 -12.62
N ARG A 751 32.75 0.07 -11.84
CA ARG A 751 33.62 -1.03 -12.23
C ARG A 751 32.89 -2.37 -12.31
N LEU A 752 32.11 -2.72 -11.28
CA LEU A 752 31.32 -3.95 -11.28
C LEU A 752 30.26 -3.96 -12.40
N GLN A 753 29.65 -2.81 -12.68
CA GLN A 753 28.74 -2.67 -13.81
C GLN A 753 29.46 -2.88 -15.15
N SER A 754 30.66 -2.31 -15.33
CA SER A 754 31.47 -2.52 -16.53
C SER A 754 31.84 -3.99 -16.72
N LEU A 755 32.25 -4.70 -15.66
CA LEU A 755 32.56 -6.13 -15.71
C LEU A 755 31.34 -6.98 -16.10
N ARG A 756 30.17 -6.64 -15.57
CA ARG A 756 28.89 -7.29 -15.92
C ARG A 756 28.51 -7.05 -17.38
N SER A 757 28.59 -5.79 -17.83
CA SER A 757 28.25 -5.42 -19.22
C SER A 757 29.17 -6.10 -20.24
N ASN A 758 30.47 -6.18 -19.97
CA ASN A 758 31.42 -6.88 -20.84
C ASN A 758 31.08 -8.37 -20.94
N LYS A 759 30.75 -9.03 -19.81
CA LYS A 759 30.37 -10.44 -19.80
C LYS A 759 29.09 -10.70 -20.60
N MET A 760 28.11 -9.81 -20.49
CA MET A 760 26.88 -9.90 -21.29
C MET A 760 27.21 -9.80 -22.78
N GLN A 761 28.07 -8.86 -23.19
CA GLN A 761 28.47 -8.74 -24.60
C GLN A 761 29.16 -10.01 -25.13
N GLU A 762 30.06 -10.61 -24.34
CA GLU A 762 30.71 -11.89 -24.69
C GLU A 762 29.71 -13.05 -24.88
N ALA A 763 28.60 -13.07 -24.15
CA ALA A 763 27.57 -14.11 -24.27
C ALA A 763 26.70 -13.99 -25.55
N TYR A 764 26.65 -12.80 -26.18
CA TYR A 764 25.93 -12.56 -27.43
C TYR A 764 26.81 -12.69 -28.70
N THR A 765 28.09 -12.96 -28.54
CA THR A 765 29.06 -13.20 -29.63
C THR A 765 29.47 -14.65 -29.68
#